data_AF-A0A954WG31-F1
#
_entry.id   AF-A0A954WG31-F1
#
_cell.length_a   1.000
_cell.length_b   1.000
_cell.length_c   1.000
_cell.angle_alpha   90.00
_cell.angle_beta   90.00
_cell.angle_gamma   90.00
#
_symmetry.space_group_name_H-M   'P 1'
#
loop_
_entity.id
_entity.type
_entity.pdbx_description
1 polymer ?
#
loop_
_entity_poly.entity_id
_entity_poly.type
_entity_poly.pdbx_seq_one_letter_code
_entity_poly.pdbx_strand_id
1 'polypeptide(L)'
;MPATEQTWRDGKLLHKVFGVTSLLLLIATIWMFAKDHDREWKQYQDTARKVDIINTEWRTLQYDTEAWHREHEALQERVRQTQAQGIDPKLIQAFILEVENAGDAGLPVRDLTRLNAMNDSLNVAVSEARDVRNGRNADDENEAITSYNERKLAAERARVQLDEARQQIEQAGKKVDEAAEAKIADLEEALDAAEEELQLAEKEVMDAEASVIRQRKLLLSEMDNIVAFAKYEESDRLKTQKFESANLDKAKADLDIAIRDNKDADTMASRQAIVDELKARIDQMTLDYQAASDHRNRLQQIASQARADEDDLSKQLADTGAELDRLRRAIADRETAFFDFYGPIPLPGKRWLEMPILDAFNSPRKVQNLWSDGLEQNYNFKNVRRFDRCTTCHQAMEKTLPGTADKPAYVDESLVTFVIDPESADEDGKASNVGEILGLAIDNFLGVGLEDRGLLDHDDVTISFIVPDSLAAKARQKPEVSGDTNLTATQLRESLFNPNINAFSAVTASSEVGVPGLLVGDVIERIDGDPIRGRDRAIFRLQELERQGKPFEITVRRGLPEPFVSHPRLDLYVGSLSPHKVADFACTICHEGQGSATDFKWASHTPNDERQKKEWAEKYGWFDNHHWIYPMSPQRFIESTCLKCHHDVVELEPSERFPEPPAPTLTHGYNVIRKYGCYGCHEVNGYDG
;
A
#
# COMPACT_ATOMS: atom_id res chain seq x y z
N MET A 1 55.77 55.93 -42.01
CA MET A 1 55.76 55.34 -40.66
C MET A 1 54.81 54.14 -40.73
N PRO A 2 55.25 52.90 -40.44
CA PRO A 2 54.34 51.77 -40.46
C PRO A 2 53.35 51.92 -39.30
N ALA A 3 52.04 51.89 -39.60
CA ALA A 3 51.01 51.86 -38.57
C ALA A 3 51.17 50.55 -37.80
N THR A 4 51.45 50.64 -36.51
CA THR A 4 51.52 49.46 -35.65
C THR A 4 50.10 48.92 -35.49
N GLU A 5 49.86 47.68 -35.93
CA GLU A 5 48.61 46.91 -35.75
C GLU A 5 48.32 46.56 -34.26
N GLN A 6 48.92 47.29 -33.31
CA GLN A 6 48.71 47.08 -31.89
C GLN A 6 47.43 47.80 -31.46
N THR A 7 46.45 47.00 -31.04
CA THR A 7 45.20 47.49 -30.46
C THR A 7 45.47 48.27 -29.16
N TRP A 8 44.69 49.32 -28.90
CA TRP A 8 44.84 50.20 -27.72
C TRP A 8 44.80 49.43 -26.38
N ARG A 9 44.17 48.24 -26.35
CA ARG A 9 44.11 47.34 -25.20
C ARG A 9 44.64 45.97 -25.60
N ASP A 10 45.39 45.32 -24.71
CA ASP A 10 45.85 43.94 -24.90
C ASP A 10 44.65 43.00 -25.11
N GLY A 11 44.55 42.43 -26.32
CA GLY A 11 43.48 41.50 -26.68
C GLY A 11 43.43 40.27 -25.78
N LYS A 12 44.58 39.76 -25.30
CA LYS A 12 44.62 38.61 -24.39
C LYS A 12 44.01 38.94 -23.03
N LEU A 13 44.27 40.14 -22.53
CA LEU A 13 43.66 40.62 -21.28
C LEU A 13 42.16 40.81 -21.46
N LEU A 14 41.72 41.40 -22.57
CA LEU A 14 40.29 41.63 -22.86
C LEU A 14 39.51 40.31 -22.95
N HIS A 15 40.04 39.29 -23.64
CA HIS A 15 39.40 37.97 -23.73
C HIS A 15 39.30 37.28 -22.37
N LYS A 16 40.34 37.39 -21.52
CA LYS A 16 40.30 36.85 -20.15
C LYS A 16 39.23 37.55 -19.31
N VAL A 17 39.19 38.87 -19.34
CA VAL A 17 38.18 39.65 -18.61
C VAL A 17 36.77 39.29 -19.11
N PHE A 18 36.55 39.27 -20.42
CA PHE A 18 35.27 38.89 -21.01
C PHE A 18 34.85 37.47 -20.63
N GLY A 19 35.77 36.51 -20.67
CA GLY A 19 35.51 35.13 -20.25
C GLY A 19 35.10 35.04 -18.78
N VAL A 20 35.82 35.74 -17.89
CA VAL A 20 35.49 35.78 -16.46
C VAL A 20 34.14 36.47 -16.21
N THR A 21 33.87 37.62 -16.82
CA THR A 21 32.59 38.33 -16.64
C THR A 21 31.41 37.54 -17.20
N SER A 22 31.62 36.82 -18.30
CA SER A 22 30.58 35.94 -18.89
C SER A 22 30.28 34.75 -17.98
N LEU A 23 31.31 34.13 -17.39
CA LEU A 23 31.13 33.05 -16.43
C LEU A 23 30.42 33.54 -15.16
N LEU A 24 30.79 34.72 -14.64
CA LEU A 24 30.11 35.33 -13.49
C LEU A 24 28.65 35.65 -13.78
N LEU A 25 28.35 36.18 -14.98
CA LEU A 25 26.97 36.44 -15.40
C LEU A 25 26.17 35.13 -15.52
N LEU A 26 26.76 34.07 -16.06
CA LEU A 26 26.12 32.76 -16.16
C LEU A 26 25.81 32.19 -14.77
N ILE A 27 26.78 32.21 -13.85
CA ILE A 27 26.59 31.76 -12.46
C ILE A 27 25.50 32.58 -11.78
N ALA A 28 25.52 33.90 -11.90
CA ALA A 28 24.51 34.78 -11.31
C ALA A 28 23.10 34.50 -11.89
N THR A 29 23.01 34.24 -13.20
CA THR A 29 21.75 33.90 -13.86
C THR A 29 21.21 32.57 -13.36
N ILE A 30 22.05 31.53 -13.33
CA ILE A 30 21.68 30.20 -12.81
C ILE A 30 21.24 30.32 -11.34
N TRP A 31 21.98 31.08 -10.53
CA TRP A 31 21.65 31.30 -9.13
C TRP A 31 20.32 32.04 -8.95
N MET A 32 20.04 33.06 -9.76
CA MET A 32 18.76 33.77 -9.74
C MET A 32 17.59 32.82 -10.05
N PHE A 33 17.71 32.00 -11.08
CA PHE A 33 16.68 31.00 -11.42
C PHE A 33 16.53 29.94 -10.33
N ALA A 34 17.64 29.43 -9.78
CA ALA A 34 17.61 28.47 -8.69
C ALA A 34 16.92 29.05 -7.45
N LYS A 35 17.21 30.32 -7.12
CA LYS A 35 16.63 31.02 -5.97
C LYS A 35 15.14 31.33 -6.15
N ASP A 36 14.70 31.74 -7.35
CA ASP A 36 13.28 31.98 -7.63
C ASP A 36 12.47 30.67 -7.68
N HIS A 37 13.12 29.58 -8.09
CA HIS A 37 12.54 28.25 -8.15
C HIS A 37 12.34 27.60 -6.77
N ASP A 38 13.22 27.89 -5.82
CA ASP A 38 13.23 27.35 -4.45
C ASP A 38 12.17 28.03 -3.57
N ARG A 39 10.91 27.66 -3.77
CA ARG A 39 9.76 28.14 -2.99
C ARG A 39 9.53 27.29 -1.75
N GLU A 40 9.12 27.92 -0.65
CA GLU A 40 8.94 27.28 0.67
C GLU A 40 8.07 26.02 0.61
N TRP A 41 6.94 26.03 -0.11
CA TRP A 41 6.04 24.87 -0.24
C TRP A 41 6.69 23.59 -0.80
N LYS A 42 7.73 23.72 -1.64
CA LYS A 42 8.37 22.54 -2.26
C LYS A 42 9.06 21.67 -1.22
N GLN A 43 9.66 22.29 -0.21
CA GLN A 43 10.32 21.58 0.90
C GLN A 43 9.31 20.77 1.71
N TYR A 44 8.10 21.27 1.91
CA TYR A 44 7.04 20.52 2.58
C TYR A 44 6.57 19.32 1.76
N GLN A 45 6.40 19.47 0.43
CA GLN A 45 6.05 18.33 -0.42
C GLN A 45 7.16 17.28 -0.51
N ASP A 46 8.42 17.71 -0.60
CA ASP A 46 9.58 16.81 -0.57
C ASP A 46 9.62 16.02 0.74
N THR A 47 9.43 16.71 1.87
CA THR A 47 9.45 16.08 3.20
C THR A 47 8.27 15.13 3.36
N ALA A 48 7.05 15.54 2.98
CA ALA A 48 5.86 14.68 3.04
C ALA A 48 6.02 13.41 2.19
N ARG A 49 6.58 13.54 0.99
CA ARG A 49 6.89 12.39 0.13
C ARG A 49 7.95 11.48 0.74
N LYS A 50 9.02 12.05 1.32
CA LYS A 50 10.05 11.28 2.02
C LYS A 50 9.43 10.49 3.19
N VAL A 51 8.59 11.14 3.99
CA VAL A 51 7.84 10.51 5.09
C VAL A 51 7.01 9.33 4.58
N ASP A 52 6.30 9.50 3.48
CA ASP A 52 5.49 8.42 2.89
C ASP A 52 6.31 7.24 2.40
N ILE A 53 7.41 7.52 1.69
CA ILE A 53 8.30 6.47 1.16
C ILE A 53 8.86 5.67 2.32
N ILE A 54 9.47 6.33 3.30
CA ILE A 54 10.11 5.67 4.44
C ILE A 54 9.09 4.88 5.28
N ASN A 55 7.91 5.45 5.57
CA ASN A 55 6.86 4.69 6.26
C ASN A 55 6.38 3.47 5.46
N THR A 56 6.38 3.54 4.13
CA THR A 56 6.03 2.41 3.26
C THR A 56 7.16 1.36 3.23
N GLU A 57 8.42 1.79 3.26
CA GLU A 57 9.59 0.91 3.39
C GLU A 57 9.56 0.15 4.73
N TRP A 58 9.31 0.84 5.85
CA TRP A 58 9.19 0.20 7.16
C TRP A 58 8.04 -0.80 7.21
N ARG A 59 6.88 -0.48 6.59
CA ARG A 59 5.79 -1.45 6.44
C ARG A 59 6.23 -2.64 5.60
N THR A 60 6.96 -2.42 4.51
CA THR A 60 7.50 -3.51 3.68
C THR A 60 8.38 -4.41 4.53
N LEU A 61 9.29 -3.85 5.33
CA LEU A 61 10.14 -4.61 6.26
C LEU A 61 9.32 -5.42 7.27
N GLN A 62 8.21 -4.87 7.80
CA GLN A 62 7.31 -5.59 8.70
C GLN A 62 6.62 -6.80 8.05
N TYR A 63 6.33 -6.74 6.74
CA TYR A 63 5.74 -7.86 5.99
C TYR A 63 6.79 -8.86 5.48
N ASP A 64 7.99 -8.39 5.11
CA ASP A 64 9.08 -9.16 4.52
C ASP A 64 9.79 -10.01 5.59
N THR A 65 9.07 -11.00 6.12
CA THR A 65 9.51 -11.88 7.21
C THR A 65 9.95 -13.24 6.68
N GLU A 66 10.81 -13.94 7.44
CA GLU A 66 11.22 -15.31 7.10
C GLU A 66 10.03 -16.28 7.04
N ALA A 67 9.02 -16.09 7.90
CA ALA A 67 7.79 -16.88 7.87
C ALA A 67 7.04 -16.69 6.54
N TRP A 68 6.94 -15.45 6.05
CA TRP A 68 6.36 -15.15 4.75
C TRP A 68 7.16 -15.80 3.61
N HIS A 69 8.49 -15.69 3.61
CA HIS A 69 9.33 -16.33 2.58
C HIS A 69 9.13 -17.84 2.52
N ARG A 70 9.14 -18.52 3.67
CA ARG A 70 8.92 -19.98 3.74
C ARG A 70 7.54 -20.38 3.21
N GLU A 71 6.50 -19.62 3.55
CA GLU A 71 5.14 -19.88 3.05
C GLU A 71 5.05 -19.65 1.55
N HIS A 72 5.62 -18.55 1.05
CA HIS A 72 5.63 -18.20 -0.37
C HIS A 72 6.39 -19.24 -1.20
N GLU A 73 7.60 -19.65 -0.78
CA GLU A 73 8.38 -20.71 -1.42
C GLU A 73 7.65 -22.06 -1.41
N ALA A 74 7.01 -22.42 -0.28
CA ALA A 74 6.22 -23.65 -0.19
C ALA A 74 5.04 -23.63 -1.16
N LEU A 75 4.37 -22.49 -1.35
CA LEU A 75 3.31 -22.33 -2.35
C LEU A 75 3.87 -22.39 -3.78
N GLN A 76 5.02 -21.77 -4.07
CA GLN A 76 5.68 -21.86 -5.38
C GLN A 76 5.98 -23.30 -5.76
N GLU A 77 6.55 -24.06 -4.82
CA GLU A 77 6.87 -25.46 -5.04
C GLU A 77 5.60 -26.31 -5.20
N ARG A 78 4.54 -26.06 -4.44
CA ARG A 78 3.24 -26.74 -4.63
C ARG A 78 2.63 -26.46 -6.00
N VAL A 79 2.65 -25.21 -6.47
CA VAL A 79 2.19 -24.85 -7.82
C VAL A 79 2.98 -25.63 -8.87
N ARG A 80 4.31 -25.60 -8.76
CA ARG A 80 5.21 -26.31 -9.68
C ARG A 80 4.93 -27.81 -9.70
N GLN A 81 4.78 -28.44 -8.53
CA GLN A 81 4.45 -29.86 -8.42
C GLN A 81 3.10 -30.20 -9.06
N THR A 82 2.07 -29.37 -8.88
CA THR A 82 0.77 -29.55 -9.54
C THR A 82 0.87 -29.39 -11.06
N GLN A 83 1.65 -28.42 -11.55
CA GLN A 83 1.88 -28.25 -12.98
C GLN A 83 2.71 -29.37 -13.60
N ALA A 84 3.59 -29.98 -12.82
CA ALA A 84 4.38 -31.15 -13.20
C ALA A 84 3.57 -32.47 -13.18
N GLN A 85 2.30 -32.43 -12.76
CA GLN A 85 1.37 -33.54 -12.89
C GLN A 85 0.59 -33.45 -14.22
N GLY A 86 0.21 -34.60 -14.76
CA GLY A 86 -0.71 -34.66 -15.91
C GLY A 86 -2.10 -34.09 -15.56
N ILE A 87 -2.92 -33.87 -16.57
CA ILE A 87 -4.34 -33.55 -16.38
C ILE A 87 -5.10 -34.86 -16.14
N ASP A 88 -6.14 -34.86 -15.30
CA ASP A 88 -6.99 -36.04 -15.10
C ASP A 88 -7.49 -36.56 -16.47
N PRO A 89 -7.13 -37.79 -16.88
CA PRO A 89 -7.54 -38.36 -18.17
C PRO A 89 -9.07 -38.37 -18.35
N LYS A 90 -9.85 -38.45 -17.26
CA LYS A 90 -11.31 -38.40 -17.33
C LYS A 90 -11.83 -37.06 -17.82
N LEU A 91 -11.20 -35.96 -17.42
CA LEU A 91 -11.59 -34.61 -17.84
C LEU A 91 -11.25 -34.39 -19.32
N ILE A 92 -10.09 -34.87 -19.77
CA ILE A 92 -9.70 -34.80 -21.18
C ILE A 92 -10.67 -35.61 -22.04
N GLN A 93 -11.01 -36.84 -21.62
CA GLN A 93 -11.97 -37.67 -22.33
C GLN A 93 -13.38 -37.06 -22.35
N ALA A 94 -13.82 -36.47 -21.24
CA ALA A 94 -15.10 -35.75 -21.18
C ALA A 94 -15.11 -34.53 -22.12
N PHE A 95 -13.99 -33.81 -22.22
CA PHE A 95 -13.85 -32.68 -23.13
C PHE A 95 -13.92 -33.12 -24.60
N ILE A 96 -13.18 -34.17 -24.97
CA ILE A 96 -13.21 -34.76 -26.32
C ILE A 96 -14.63 -35.20 -26.67
N LEU A 97 -15.31 -35.93 -25.77
CA LEU A 97 -16.67 -36.41 -25.99
C LEU A 97 -17.66 -35.25 -26.18
N GLU A 98 -17.53 -34.17 -25.40
CA GLU A 98 -18.38 -33.00 -25.56
C GLU A 98 -18.17 -32.32 -26.93
N VAL A 99 -16.91 -32.24 -27.42
CA VAL A 99 -16.62 -31.72 -28.78
C VAL A 99 -17.20 -32.61 -29.88
N GLU A 100 -17.15 -33.94 -29.72
CA GLU A 100 -17.73 -34.88 -30.69
C GLU A 100 -19.26 -34.80 -30.73
N ASN A 101 -19.89 -34.65 -29.55
CA ASN A 101 -21.34 -34.50 -29.43
C ASN A 101 -21.89 -33.18 -29.97
N ALA A 102 -21.03 -32.23 -30.37
CA ALA A 102 -21.45 -31.01 -31.05
C ALA A 102 -22.27 -31.31 -32.32
N GLY A 103 -21.96 -32.41 -33.01
CA GLY A 103 -22.69 -32.84 -34.21
C GLY A 103 -24.15 -33.22 -33.94
N ASP A 104 -24.42 -33.85 -32.80
CA ASP A 104 -25.79 -34.23 -32.38
C ASP A 104 -26.65 -32.99 -32.06
N ALA A 105 -26.00 -31.87 -31.71
CA ALA A 105 -26.62 -30.57 -31.47
C ALA A 105 -26.69 -29.68 -32.72
N GLY A 106 -26.32 -30.18 -33.91
CA GLY A 106 -26.30 -29.41 -35.16
C GLY A 106 -25.21 -28.34 -35.23
N LEU A 107 -24.14 -28.49 -34.44
CA LEU A 107 -23.00 -27.58 -34.38
C LEU A 107 -21.81 -28.12 -35.20
N PRO A 108 -20.87 -27.26 -35.65
CA PRO A 108 -19.68 -27.72 -36.36
C PRO A 108 -18.78 -28.56 -35.44
N VAL A 109 -18.49 -29.80 -35.84
CA VAL A 109 -17.54 -30.67 -35.13
C VAL A 109 -16.11 -30.26 -35.48
N ARG A 110 -15.28 -30.04 -34.46
CA ARG A 110 -13.87 -29.65 -34.62
C ARG A 110 -12.98 -30.87 -34.85
N ASP A 111 -11.91 -30.66 -35.63
CA ASP A 111 -10.83 -31.63 -35.75
C ASP A 111 -10.04 -31.72 -34.43
N LEU A 112 -10.07 -32.90 -33.80
CA LEU A 112 -9.39 -33.18 -32.54
C LEU A 112 -7.96 -33.71 -32.74
N THR A 113 -7.46 -33.84 -33.97
CA THR A 113 -6.13 -34.39 -34.27
C THR A 113 -5.02 -33.68 -33.48
N ARG A 114 -5.08 -32.34 -33.42
CA ARG A 114 -4.09 -31.54 -32.69
C ARG A 114 -4.20 -31.71 -31.17
N LEU A 115 -5.42 -31.72 -30.64
CA LEU A 115 -5.67 -31.92 -29.20
C LEU A 115 -5.18 -33.31 -28.76
N ASN A 116 -5.50 -34.34 -29.52
CA ASN A 116 -5.08 -35.72 -29.26
C ASN A 116 -3.55 -35.85 -29.30
N ALA A 117 -2.88 -35.27 -30.31
CA ALA A 117 -1.43 -35.28 -30.39
C ALA A 117 -0.75 -34.55 -29.21
N MET A 118 -1.34 -33.45 -28.72
CA MET A 118 -0.86 -32.74 -27.52
C MET A 118 -1.09 -33.57 -26.24
N ASN A 119 -2.22 -34.25 -26.14
CA ASN A 119 -2.51 -35.16 -25.04
C ASN A 119 -1.52 -36.35 -24.99
N ASP A 120 -1.21 -36.94 -26.15
CA ASP A 120 -0.22 -38.01 -26.25
C ASP A 120 1.17 -37.50 -25.85
N SER A 121 1.56 -36.32 -26.32
CA SER A 121 2.83 -35.67 -25.96
C SER A 121 2.94 -35.38 -24.46
N LEU A 122 1.84 -34.95 -23.83
CA LEU A 122 1.76 -34.77 -22.37
C LEU A 122 1.93 -36.10 -21.63
N ASN A 123 1.23 -37.15 -22.06
CA ASN A 123 1.33 -38.47 -21.43
C ASN A 123 2.75 -39.05 -21.51
N VAL A 124 3.43 -38.88 -22.65
CA VAL A 124 4.84 -39.26 -22.80
C VAL A 124 5.72 -38.48 -21.82
N ALA A 125 5.59 -37.15 -21.77
CA ALA A 125 6.39 -36.32 -20.86
C ALA A 125 6.15 -36.68 -19.38
N VAL A 126 4.90 -36.98 -18.99
CA VAL A 126 4.55 -37.41 -17.63
C VAL A 126 5.17 -38.76 -17.29
N SER A 127 5.17 -39.70 -18.26
CA SER A 127 5.84 -40.99 -18.09
C SER A 127 7.35 -40.82 -17.92
N GLU A 128 7.99 -40.01 -18.76
CA GLU A 128 9.43 -39.72 -18.68
C GLU A 128 9.79 -39.08 -17.34
N ALA A 129 9.04 -38.07 -16.89
CA ALA A 129 9.28 -37.44 -15.59
C ALA A 129 9.10 -38.41 -14.42
N ARG A 130 8.11 -39.32 -14.51
CA ARG A 130 7.89 -40.37 -13.51
C ARG A 130 9.06 -41.36 -13.48
N ASP A 131 9.58 -41.74 -14.64
CA ASP A 131 10.71 -42.67 -14.77
C ASP A 131 12.01 -42.05 -14.25
N VAL A 132 12.27 -40.77 -14.51
CA VAL A 132 13.43 -40.05 -13.94
C VAL A 132 13.32 -40.00 -12.41
N ARG A 133 12.12 -39.78 -11.87
CA ARG A 133 11.90 -39.67 -10.42
C ARG A 133 12.02 -41.01 -9.70
N ASN A 134 11.45 -42.08 -10.26
CA ASN A 134 11.30 -43.37 -9.60
C ASN A 134 12.24 -44.47 -10.11
N GLY A 135 12.95 -44.25 -11.22
CA GLY A 135 13.72 -45.27 -11.92
C GLY A 135 12.85 -46.11 -12.88
N ARG A 136 13.47 -46.66 -13.93
CA ARG A 136 12.81 -47.61 -14.85
C ARG A 136 12.77 -49.01 -14.24
N ASN A 137 11.68 -49.76 -14.44
CA ASN A 137 11.63 -51.19 -14.12
C ASN A 137 12.57 -51.97 -15.06
N ALA A 138 13.34 -52.88 -14.46
CA ALA A 138 14.40 -53.68 -15.09
C ALA A 138 13.89 -54.84 -15.97
N ASP A 139 12.96 -54.56 -16.88
CA ASP A 139 12.52 -55.53 -17.90
C ASP A 139 13.12 -55.25 -19.28
N ASP A 140 13.75 -54.08 -19.49
CA ASP A 140 14.46 -53.72 -20.72
C ASP A 140 15.98 -53.79 -20.54
N GLU A 141 16.64 -54.49 -21.47
CA GLU A 141 17.90 -55.22 -21.30
C GLU A 141 19.20 -54.39 -21.24
N ASN A 142 19.20 -53.11 -20.84
CA ASN A 142 20.45 -52.38 -20.54
C ASN A 142 20.23 -51.10 -19.73
N GLU A 143 21.04 -50.95 -18.67
CA GLU A 143 21.17 -49.81 -17.73
C GLU A 143 20.01 -49.56 -16.75
N ALA A 144 20.18 -50.07 -15.52
CA ALA A 144 19.45 -49.58 -14.36
C ALA A 144 19.90 -48.13 -14.05
N ILE A 145 19.09 -47.15 -14.42
CA ILE A 145 19.30 -45.75 -14.04
C ILE A 145 18.96 -45.63 -12.55
N THR A 146 19.94 -45.23 -11.72
CA THR A 146 19.71 -44.88 -10.31
C THR A 146 18.72 -43.71 -10.23
N SER A 147 17.63 -43.88 -9.50
CA SER A 147 16.55 -42.89 -9.45
C SER A 147 16.88 -41.68 -8.57
N TYR A 148 16.18 -40.56 -8.78
CA TYR A 148 16.23 -39.41 -7.87
C TYR A 148 15.95 -39.82 -6.41
N ASN A 149 14.93 -40.66 -6.17
CA ASN A 149 14.58 -41.10 -4.82
C ASN A 149 15.71 -41.90 -4.14
N GLU A 150 16.44 -42.71 -4.90
CA GLU A 150 17.59 -43.47 -4.37
C GLU A 150 18.77 -42.55 -4.03
N ARG A 151 19.10 -41.60 -4.91
CA ARG A 151 20.17 -40.61 -4.67
C ARG A 151 19.82 -39.71 -3.48
N LYS A 152 18.56 -39.29 -3.35
CA LYS A 152 18.07 -38.53 -2.20
C LYS A 152 18.23 -39.31 -0.90
N LEU A 153 17.81 -40.57 -0.89
CA LEU A 153 17.94 -41.44 0.28
C LEU A 153 19.42 -41.71 0.63
N ALA A 154 20.31 -41.79 -0.37
CA ALA A 154 21.75 -41.94 -0.16
C ALA A 154 22.35 -40.70 0.53
N ALA A 155 22.03 -39.50 0.05
CA ALA A 155 22.46 -38.24 0.67
C ALA A 155 21.90 -38.08 2.09
N GLU A 156 20.62 -38.37 2.32
CA GLU A 156 20.01 -38.35 3.66
C GLU A 156 20.71 -39.33 4.62
N ARG A 157 21.03 -40.54 4.16
CA ARG A 157 21.78 -41.52 4.96
C ARG A 157 23.19 -41.02 5.29
N ALA A 158 23.89 -40.42 4.33
CA ALA A 158 25.22 -39.86 4.55
C ALA A 158 25.19 -38.72 5.60
N ARG A 159 24.19 -37.83 5.52
CA ARG A 159 23.97 -36.77 6.53
C ARG A 159 23.76 -37.33 7.92
N VAL A 160 22.83 -38.28 8.07
CA VAL A 160 22.55 -38.91 9.36
C VAL A 160 23.79 -39.60 9.93
N GLN A 161 24.57 -40.29 9.10
CA GLN A 161 25.82 -40.93 9.53
C GLN A 161 26.87 -39.92 10.00
N LEU A 162 26.99 -38.78 9.33
CA LEU A 162 27.88 -37.69 9.73
C LEU A 162 27.42 -37.05 11.06
N ASP A 163 26.13 -36.77 11.20
CA ASP A 163 25.57 -36.18 12.42
C ASP A 163 25.70 -37.13 13.62
N GLU A 164 25.41 -38.42 13.44
CA GLU A 164 25.64 -39.44 14.47
C GLU A 164 27.11 -39.53 14.86
N ALA A 165 28.04 -39.46 13.90
CA ALA A 165 29.47 -39.47 14.17
C ALA A 165 29.93 -38.23 14.96
N ARG A 166 29.44 -37.04 14.59
CA ARG A 166 29.70 -35.78 15.31
C ARG A 166 29.16 -35.82 16.73
N GLN A 167 27.94 -36.31 16.92
CA GLN A 167 27.32 -36.43 18.24
C GLN A 167 28.05 -37.43 19.15
N GLN A 168 28.53 -38.55 18.59
CA GLN A 168 29.34 -39.52 19.34
C GLN A 168 30.66 -38.92 19.85
N ILE A 169 31.31 -38.06 19.05
CA ILE A 169 32.54 -37.36 19.46
C ILE A 169 32.25 -36.33 20.56
N GLU A 170 31.16 -35.58 20.44
CA GLU A 170 30.73 -34.62 21.46
C GLU A 170 30.47 -35.31 22.81
N GLN A 171 29.80 -36.46 22.79
CA GLN A 171 29.53 -37.28 23.97
C GLN A 171 30.79 -37.95 24.57
N ALA A 172 31.78 -38.27 23.74
CA ALA A 172 33.03 -38.92 24.18
C ALA A 172 33.98 -37.98 24.95
N GLY A 173 33.83 -36.65 24.79
CA GLY A 173 34.51 -35.62 25.56
C GLY A 173 36.04 -35.55 25.38
N LYS A 174 36.55 -34.46 24.77
CA LYS A 174 37.95 -33.97 24.66
C LYS A 174 39.10 -34.93 24.29
N LYS A 175 38.90 -36.24 24.20
CA LYS A 175 39.84 -37.17 23.56
C LYS A 175 39.25 -37.66 22.26
N VAL A 176 39.32 -36.80 21.24
CA VAL A 176 39.15 -37.21 19.85
C VAL A 176 40.44 -37.92 19.46
N ASP A 177 40.37 -39.16 18.99
CA ASP A 177 41.52 -39.85 18.40
C ASP A 177 41.61 -39.51 16.91
N GLU A 178 42.81 -39.58 16.32
CA GLU A 178 43.03 -39.34 14.88
C GLU A 178 42.14 -40.22 13.99
N ALA A 179 41.70 -41.37 14.51
CA ALA A 179 40.78 -42.27 13.82
C ALA A 179 39.35 -41.72 13.72
N ALA A 180 38.86 -41.03 14.75
CA ALA A 180 37.55 -40.37 14.73
C ALA A 180 37.54 -39.13 13.82
N GLU A 181 38.63 -38.36 13.80
CA GLU A 181 38.80 -37.24 12.86
C GLU A 181 38.85 -37.73 11.41
N ALA A 182 39.62 -38.79 11.12
CA ALA A 182 39.67 -39.39 9.79
C ALA A 182 38.29 -39.93 9.35
N LYS A 183 37.53 -40.54 10.27
CA LYS A 183 36.18 -41.04 9.98
C LYS A 183 35.18 -39.91 9.67
N ILE A 184 35.27 -38.76 10.34
CA ILE A 184 34.45 -37.59 10.00
C ILE A 184 34.82 -37.08 8.60
N ALA A 185 36.12 -36.94 8.31
CA ALA A 185 36.56 -36.48 7.00
C ALA A 185 36.08 -37.41 5.87
N ASP A 186 36.15 -38.73 6.06
CA ASP A 186 35.64 -39.72 5.10
C ASP A 186 34.11 -39.61 4.93
N LEU A 187 33.36 -39.32 6.00
CA LEU A 187 31.90 -39.13 5.95
C LEU A 187 31.49 -37.79 5.33
N GLU A 188 32.28 -36.74 5.54
CA GLU A 188 32.12 -35.44 4.87
C GLU A 188 32.35 -35.57 3.37
N GLU A 189 33.43 -36.24 2.94
CA GLU A 189 33.68 -36.52 1.52
C GLU A 189 32.58 -37.39 0.88
N ALA A 190 32.09 -38.40 1.62
CA ALA A 190 30.98 -39.23 1.16
C ALA A 190 29.65 -38.46 1.06
N LEU A 191 29.41 -37.52 1.99
CA LEU A 191 28.25 -36.64 1.94
C LEU A 191 28.33 -35.68 0.75
N ASP A 192 29.46 -35.01 0.56
CA ASP A 192 29.67 -34.08 -0.55
C ASP A 192 29.46 -34.78 -1.91
N ALA A 193 30.01 -35.99 -2.07
CA ALA A 193 29.79 -36.80 -3.28
C ALA A 193 28.32 -37.18 -3.48
N ALA A 194 27.61 -37.59 -2.42
CA ALA A 194 26.19 -37.93 -2.50
C ALA A 194 25.30 -36.70 -2.77
N GLU A 195 25.66 -35.52 -2.24
CA GLU A 195 24.98 -34.26 -2.50
C GLU A 195 25.20 -33.77 -3.94
N GLU A 196 26.41 -33.93 -4.49
CA GLU A 196 26.68 -33.61 -5.90
C GLU A 196 25.86 -34.51 -6.85
N GLU A 197 25.79 -35.82 -6.57
CA GLU A 197 24.93 -36.74 -7.33
C GLU A 197 23.44 -36.40 -7.19
N LEU A 198 23.00 -35.99 -6.00
CA LEU A 198 21.63 -35.54 -5.77
C LEU A 198 21.32 -34.26 -6.55
N GLN A 199 22.21 -33.26 -6.55
CA GLN A 199 22.02 -32.02 -7.31
C GLN A 199 21.89 -32.28 -8.83
N LEU A 200 22.71 -33.20 -9.37
CA LEU A 200 22.59 -33.62 -10.77
C LEU A 200 21.23 -34.29 -11.03
N ALA A 201 20.78 -35.16 -10.12
CA ALA A 201 19.47 -35.81 -10.20
C ALA A 201 18.30 -34.82 -10.10
N GLU A 202 18.41 -33.83 -9.21
CA GLU A 202 17.43 -32.76 -9.06
C GLU A 202 17.29 -32.01 -10.38
N LYS A 203 18.40 -31.63 -11.01
CA LYS A 203 18.38 -30.97 -12.32
C LYS A 203 17.71 -31.83 -13.40
N GLU A 204 17.98 -33.13 -13.44
CA GLU A 204 17.32 -34.07 -14.36
C GLU A 204 15.80 -34.10 -14.14
N VAL A 205 15.34 -34.14 -12.88
CA VAL A 205 13.92 -34.06 -12.52
C VAL A 205 13.34 -32.70 -12.93
N MET A 206 14.04 -31.59 -12.66
CA MET A 206 13.60 -30.24 -13.03
C MET A 206 13.39 -30.12 -14.54
N ASP A 207 14.33 -30.61 -15.35
CA ASP A 207 14.25 -30.55 -16.81
C ASP A 207 13.10 -31.41 -17.36
N ALA A 208 12.87 -32.60 -16.78
CA ALA A 208 11.77 -33.48 -17.14
C ALA A 208 10.40 -32.88 -16.75
N GLU A 209 10.27 -32.38 -15.52
CA GLU A 209 9.06 -31.67 -15.05
C GLU A 209 8.79 -30.43 -15.90
N ALA A 210 9.81 -29.66 -16.27
CA ALA A 210 9.66 -28.51 -17.16
C ALA A 210 9.10 -28.91 -18.54
N SER A 211 9.40 -30.11 -19.03
CA SER A 211 8.78 -30.66 -20.24
C SER A 211 7.29 -30.91 -20.05
N VAL A 212 6.89 -31.53 -18.92
CA VAL A 212 5.48 -31.75 -18.56
C VAL A 212 4.72 -30.43 -18.51
N ILE A 213 5.26 -29.44 -17.79
CA ILE A 213 4.65 -28.11 -17.63
C ILE A 213 4.42 -27.45 -19.00
N ARG A 214 5.42 -27.54 -19.91
CA ARG A 214 5.28 -27.02 -21.28
C ARG A 214 4.17 -27.71 -22.06
N GLN A 215 4.12 -29.05 -22.06
CA GLN A 215 3.09 -29.80 -22.79
C GLN A 215 1.70 -29.57 -22.20
N ARG A 216 1.57 -29.55 -20.87
CA ARG A 216 0.34 -29.25 -20.15
C ARG A 216 -0.21 -27.88 -20.56
N LYS A 217 0.64 -26.85 -20.59
CA LYS A 217 0.27 -25.50 -21.03
C LYS A 217 -0.21 -25.46 -22.48
N LEU A 218 0.45 -26.18 -23.38
CA LEU A 218 0.02 -26.27 -24.79
C LEU A 218 -1.35 -26.94 -24.93
N LEU A 219 -1.59 -28.03 -24.20
CA LEU A 219 -2.87 -28.75 -24.21
C LEU A 219 -4.01 -27.87 -23.67
N LEU A 220 -3.81 -27.23 -22.51
CA LEU A 220 -4.80 -26.30 -21.93
C LEU A 220 -5.08 -25.13 -22.87
N SER A 221 -4.05 -24.56 -23.50
CA SER A 221 -4.23 -23.49 -24.49
C SER A 221 -5.05 -23.94 -25.70
N GLU A 222 -4.94 -25.20 -26.12
CA GLU A 222 -5.75 -25.71 -27.22
C GLU A 222 -7.21 -25.97 -26.80
N MET A 223 -7.43 -26.44 -25.57
CA MET A 223 -8.77 -26.52 -24.99
C MET A 223 -9.44 -25.12 -24.95
N ASP A 224 -8.70 -24.10 -24.52
CA ASP A 224 -9.18 -22.71 -24.50
C ASP A 224 -9.49 -22.18 -25.92
N ASN A 225 -8.69 -22.54 -26.93
CA ASN A 225 -8.97 -22.20 -28.33
C ASN A 225 -10.29 -22.81 -28.82
N ILE A 226 -10.56 -24.07 -28.45
CA ILE A 226 -11.80 -24.77 -28.79
C ILE A 226 -12.99 -24.10 -28.11
N VAL A 227 -12.88 -23.75 -26.82
CA VAL A 227 -13.92 -23.02 -26.08
C VAL A 227 -14.16 -21.64 -26.69
N ALA A 228 -13.10 -20.90 -27.05
CA ALA A 228 -13.20 -19.60 -27.69
C ALA A 228 -13.93 -19.67 -29.04
N PHE A 229 -13.69 -20.74 -29.80
CA PHE A 229 -14.43 -21.00 -31.03
C PHE A 229 -15.91 -21.28 -30.77
N ALA A 230 -16.26 -22.11 -29.77
CA ALA A 230 -17.66 -22.35 -29.41
C ALA A 230 -18.37 -21.05 -28.99
N LYS A 231 -17.67 -20.16 -28.28
CA LYS A 231 -18.17 -18.81 -27.93
C LYS A 231 -18.37 -17.91 -29.15
N TYR A 232 -17.51 -18.01 -30.16
CA TYR A 232 -17.70 -17.31 -31.43
C TYR A 232 -18.98 -17.80 -32.14
N GLU A 233 -19.18 -19.12 -32.24
CA GLU A 233 -20.36 -19.74 -32.87
C GLU A 233 -21.67 -19.36 -32.17
N GLU A 234 -21.68 -19.34 -30.85
CA GLU A 234 -22.80 -18.84 -30.04
C GLU A 234 -23.07 -17.36 -30.31
N SER A 235 -22.03 -16.53 -30.34
CA SER A 235 -22.14 -15.08 -30.55
C SER A 235 -22.68 -14.76 -31.94
N ASP A 236 -22.28 -15.51 -32.95
CA ASP A 236 -22.75 -15.36 -34.34
C ASP A 236 -24.24 -15.74 -34.48
N ARG A 237 -24.67 -16.83 -33.83
CA ARG A 237 -26.10 -17.22 -33.76
C ARG A 237 -26.95 -16.15 -33.09
N LEU A 238 -26.50 -15.64 -31.93
CA LEU A 238 -27.20 -14.57 -31.22
C LEU A 238 -27.31 -13.31 -32.07
N LYS A 239 -26.24 -12.96 -32.79
CA LYS A 239 -26.24 -11.82 -33.71
C LYS A 239 -27.27 -12.02 -34.82
N THR A 240 -27.29 -13.18 -35.46
CA THR A 240 -28.25 -13.51 -36.53
C THR A 240 -29.69 -13.46 -36.02
N GLN A 241 -29.97 -14.05 -34.86
CA GLN A 241 -31.28 -14.00 -34.20
C GLN A 241 -31.74 -12.57 -33.92
N LYS A 242 -30.84 -11.67 -33.49
CA LYS A 242 -31.18 -10.25 -33.25
C LYS A 242 -31.60 -9.53 -34.54
N PHE A 243 -30.96 -9.83 -35.67
CA PHE A 243 -31.36 -9.26 -36.96
C PHE A 243 -32.76 -9.76 -37.38
N GLU A 244 -33.04 -11.05 -37.22
CA GLU A 244 -34.38 -11.58 -37.52
C GLU A 244 -35.46 -11.08 -36.55
N SER A 245 -35.11 -10.86 -35.28
CA SER A 245 -36.01 -10.25 -34.30
C SER A 245 -36.44 -8.84 -34.72
N ALA A 246 -35.51 -8.04 -35.26
CA ALA A 246 -35.85 -6.73 -35.82
C ALA A 246 -36.79 -6.84 -37.04
N ASN A 247 -36.64 -7.88 -37.88
CA ASN A 247 -37.56 -8.15 -38.98
C ASN A 247 -38.96 -8.51 -38.47
N LEU A 248 -39.06 -9.31 -37.41
CA LEU A 248 -40.34 -9.64 -36.76
C LEU A 248 -41.01 -8.39 -36.18
N ASP A 249 -40.27 -7.51 -35.51
CA ASP A 249 -40.82 -6.28 -34.94
C ASP A 249 -41.35 -5.34 -36.03
N LYS A 250 -40.64 -5.24 -37.15
CA LYS A 250 -41.16 -4.54 -38.34
C LYS A 250 -42.44 -5.19 -38.85
N ALA A 251 -42.48 -6.51 -39.01
CA ALA A 251 -43.66 -7.22 -39.52
C ALA A 251 -44.89 -7.05 -38.61
N LYS A 252 -44.69 -7.04 -37.29
CA LYS A 252 -45.74 -6.72 -36.31
C LYS A 252 -46.24 -5.29 -36.46
N ALA A 253 -45.33 -4.32 -36.58
CA ALA A 253 -45.70 -2.92 -36.80
C ALA A 253 -46.47 -2.73 -38.13
N ASP A 254 -46.05 -3.42 -39.20
CA ASP A 254 -46.76 -3.42 -40.48
C ASP A 254 -48.17 -4.01 -40.33
N LEU A 255 -48.35 -5.08 -39.56
CA LEU A 255 -49.66 -5.64 -39.25
C LEU A 255 -50.53 -4.64 -38.46
N ASP A 256 -49.99 -4.03 -37.42
CA ASP A 256 -50.69 -3.03 -36.59
C ASP A 256 -51.14 -1.82 -37.42
N ILE A 257 -50.30 -1.36 -38.36
CA ILE A 257 -50.65 -0.29 -39.31
C ILE A 257 -51.81 -0.74 -40.22
N ALA A 258 -51.81 -1.99 -40.72
CA ALA A 258 -52.92 -2.50 -41.53
C ALA A 258 -54.24 -2.56 -40.75
N ILE A 259 -54.19 -2.95 -39.48
CA ILE A 259 -55.34 -2.97 -38.57
C ILE A 259 -55.85 -1.54 -38.35
N ARG A 260 -54.96 -0.59 -38.03
CA ARG A 260 -55.30 0.82 -37.82
C ARG A 260 -55.93 1.47 -39.05
N ASP A 261 -55.38 1.18 -40.23
CA ASP A 261 -55.83 1.74 -41.50
C ASP A 261 -57.04 0.98 -42.10
N ASN A 262 -57.60 0.01 -41.37
CA ASN A 262 -58.76 -0.80 -41.73
C ASN A 262 -58.67 -1.43 -43.14
N LYS A 263 -57.52 -2.05 -43.43
CA LYS A 263 -57.28 -2.78 -44.70
C LYS A 263 -58.18 -4.02 -44.80
N ASP A 264 -58.31 -4.57 -46.01
CA ASP A 264 -59.12 -5.76 -46.27
C ASP A 264 -58.60 -7.00 -45.54
N ALA A 265 -59.49 -7.97 -45.33
CA ALA A 265 -59.22 -9.18 -44.56
C ALA A 265 -58.09 -10.03 -45.16
N ASP A 266 -57.96 -10.06 -46.49
CA ASP A 266 -56.91 -10.82 -47.18
C ASP A 266 -55.52 -10.22 -46.92
N THR A 267 -55.42 -8.88 -46.94
CA THR A 267 -54.18 -8.15 -46.61
C THR A 267 -53.76 -8.37 -45.16
N MET A 268 -54.71 -8.36 -44.20
CA MET A 268 -54.40 -8.62 -42.79
C MET A 268 -53.96 -10.07 -42.57
N ALA A 269 -54.63 -11.04 -43.20
CA ALA A 269 -54.25 -12.46 -43.12
C ALA A 269 -52.85 -12.72 -43.70
N SER A 270 -52.50 -12.06 -44.81
CA SER A 270 -51.16 -12.15 -45.41
C SER A 270 -50.07 -11.59 -44.49
N ARG A 271 -50.32 -10.45 -43.82
CA ARG A 271 -49.36 -9.86 -42.86
C ARG A 271 -49.23 -10.70 -41.59
N GLN A 272 -50.33 -11.27 -41.09
CA GLN A 272 -50.31 -12.18 -39.94
C GLN A 272 -49.49 -13.45 -40.26
N ALA A 273 -49.63 -14.02 -41.46
CA ALA A 273 -48.84 -15.18 -41.88
C ALA A 273 -47.32 -14.89 -41.88
N ILE A 274 -46.90 -13.70 -42.29
CA ILE A 274 -45.49 -13.28 -42.25
C ILE A 274 -45.00 -13.17 -40.79
N VAL A 275 -45.82 -12.62 -39.89
CA VAL A 275 -45.50 -12.55 -38.45
C VAL A 275 -45.35 -13.95 -37.86
N ASP A 276 -46.26 -14.87 -38.18
CA ASP A 276 -46.23 -16.25 -37.67
C ASP A 276 -45.00 -17.01 -38.21
N GLU A 277 -44.65 -16.83 -39.49
CA GLU A 277 -43.45 -17.42 -40.11
C GLU A 277 -42.15 -16.90 -39.46
N LEU A 278 -42.02 -15.57 -39.29
CA LEU A 278 -40.87 -14.97 -38.63
C LEU A 278 -40.77 -15.38 -37.17
N LYS A 279 -41.90 -15.49 -36.48
CA LYS A 279 -41.95 -15.97 -35.09
C LYS A 279 -41.46 -17.42 -34.99
N ALA A 280 -41.95 -18.32 -35.82
CA ALA A 280 -41.50 -19.72 -35.83
C ALA A 280 -39.99 -19.84 -36.12
N ARG A 281 -39.46 -19.01 -37.03
CA ARG A 281 -38.01 -18.95 -37.29
C ARG A 281 -37.21 -18.49 -36.08
N ILE A 282 -37.67 -17.45 -35.38
CA ILE A 282 -37.00 -16.95 -34.16
C ILE A 282 -37.07 -17.97 -33.03
N ASP A 283 -38.19 -18.68 -32.88
CA ASP A 283 -38.34 -19.74 -31.89
C ASP A 283 -37.30 -20.85 -32.14
N GLN A 284 -37.10 -21.26 -33.40
CA GLN A 284 -36.04 -22.21 -33.76
C GLN A 284 -34.63 -21.65 -33.52
N MET A 285 -34.34 -20.42 -33.94
CA MET A 285 -33.04 -19.77 -33.69
C MET A 285 -32.74 -19.64 -32.20
N THR A 286 -33.77 -19.50 -31.36
CA THR A 286 -33.63 -19.47 -29.89
C THR A 286 -33.15 -20.82 -29.37
N LEU A 287 -33.72 -21.92 -29.86
CA LEU A 287 -33.28 -23.27 -29.50
C LEU A 287 -31.85 -23.53 -29.96
N ASP A 288 -31.50 -23.12 -31.18
CA ASP A 288 -30.14 -23.29 -31.73
C ASP A 288 -29.11 -22.47 -30.92
N TYR A 289 -29.46 -21.26 -30.51
CA TYR A 289 -28.64 -20.44 -29.61
C TYR A 289 -28.47 -21.09 -28.23
N GLN A 290 -29.56 -21.62 -27.64
CA GLN A 290 -29.50 -22.30 -26.35
C GLN A 290 -28.59 -23.53 -26.40
N ALA A 291 -28.70 -24.35 -27.45
CA ALA A 291 -27.83 -25.51 -27.67
C ALA A 291 -26.35 -25.12 -27.77
N ALA A 292 -26.04 -24.07 -28.54
CA ALA A 292 -24.67 -23.55 -28.65
C ALA A 292 -24.14 -22.99 -27.32
N SER A 293 -24.99 -22.27 -26.59
CA SER A 293 -24.68 -21.70 -25.27
C SER A 293 -24.37 -22.79 -24.25
N ASP A 294 -25.19 -23.84 -24.19
CA ASP A 294 -25.03 -24.98 -23.29
C ASP A 294 -23.77 -25.77 -23.60
N HIS A 295 -23.51 -26.06 -24.88
CA HIS A 295 -22.30 -26.74 -25.33
C HIS A 295 -21.02 -25.97 -24.92
N ARG A 296 -20.97 -24.67 -25.21
CA ARG A 296 -19.85 -23.79 -24.80
C ARG A 296 -19.69 -23.76 -23.28
N ASN A 297 -20.79 -23.73 -22.52
CA ASN A 297 -20.74 -23.73 -21.06
C ASN A 297 -20.16 -25.04 -20.50
N ARG A 298 -20.54 -26.19 -21.06
CA ARG A 298 -19.99 -27.50 -20.66
C ARG A 298 -18.50 -27.60 -20.97
N LEU A 299 -18.08 -27.21 -22.18
CA LEU A 299 -16.65 -27.17 -22.54
C LEU A 299 -15.87 -26.26 -21.59
N GLN A 300 -16.37 -25.05 -21.31
CA GLN A 300 -15.74 -24.12 -20.37
C GLN A 300 -15.67 -24.71 -18.96
N GLN A 301 -16.73 -25.39 -18.49
CA GLN A 301 -16.74 -26.01 -17.18
C GLN A 301 -15.70 -27.12 -17.06
N ILE A 302 -15.60 -28.00 -18.06
CA ILE A 302 -14.61 -29.08 -18.08
C ILE A 302 -13.18 -28.51 -18.14
N ALA A 303 -12.93 -27.51 -19.01
CA ALA A 303 -11.63 -26.84 -19.10
C ALA A 303 -11.26 -26.14 -17.78
N SER A 304 -12.23 -25.53 -17.09
CA SER A 304 -12.00 -24.89 -15.79
C SER A 304 -11.70 -25.92 -14.70
N GLN A 305 -12.36 -27.07 -14.70
CA GLN A 305 -12.07 -28.18 -13.79
C GLN A 305 -10.66 -28.74 -14.00
N ALA A 306 -10.20 -28.83 -15.25
CA ALA A 306 -8.85 -29.32 -15.58
C ALA A 306 -7.71 -28.44 -15.03
N ARG A 307 -7.99 -27.16 -14.76
CA ARG A 307 -7.04 -26.19 -14.19
C ARG A 307 -7.36 -25.76 -12.75
N ALA A 308 -8.42 -26.27 -12.13
CA ALA A 308 -8.94 -25.74 -10.86
C ALA A 308 -7.89 -25.74 -9.73
N ASP A 309 -7.16 -26.85 -9.58
CA ASP A 309 -6.13 -26.99 -8.54
C ASP A 309 -4.93 -26.05 -8.79
N GLU A 310 -4.56 -25.87 -10.07
CA GLU A 310 -3.49 -24.95 -10.47
C GLU A 310 -3.90 -23.49 -10.27
N ASP A 311 -5.13 -23.13 -10.66
CA ASP A 311 -5.69 -21.78 -10.50
C ASP A 311 -5.81 -21.41 -9.01
N ASP A 312 -6.26 -22.33 -8.15
CA ASP A 312 -6.39 -22.08 -6.71
C ASP A 312 -5.03 -21.86 -6.03
N LEU A 313 -4.04 -22.73 -6.30
CA LEU A 313 -2.69 -22.58 -5.75
C LEU A 313 -1.98 -21.34 -6.31
N SER A 314 -2.13 -21.07 -7.62
CA SER A 314 -1.54 -19.88 -8.24
C SER A 314 -2.17 -18.60 -7.69
N LYS A 315 -3.46 -18.62 -7.37
CA LYS A 315 -4.14 -17.51 -6.70
C LYS A 315 -3.61 -17.32 -5.28
N GLN A 316 -3.48 -18.38 -4.48
CA GLN A 316 -2.89 -18.29 -3.14
C GLN A 316 -1.46 -17.72 -3.20
N LEU A 317 -0.65 -18.20 -4.15
CA LEU A 317 0.70 -17.70 -4.38
C LEU A 317 0.70 -16.21 -4.77
N ALA A 318 -0.19 -15.79 -5.67
CA ALA A 318 -0.33 -14.39 -6.04
C ALA A 318 -0.81 -13.53 -4.86
N ASP A 319 -1.78 -14.01 -4.08
CA ASP A 319 -2.36 -13.30 -2.94
C ASP A 319 -1.32 -13.11 -1.82
N THR A 320 -0.45 -14.10 -1.55
CA THR A 320 0.66 -13.94 -0.58
C THR A 320 1.68 -12.90 -1.00
N GLY A 321 1.99 -12.79 -2.30
CA GLY A 321 2.92 -11.78 -2.83
C GLY A 321 2.29 -10.40 -3.09
N ALA A 322 0.98 -10.31 -3.21
CA ALA A 322 0.29 -9.12 -3.71
C ALA A 322 0.51 -7.88 -2.84
N GLU A 323 0.52 -8.01 -1.51
CA GLU A 323 0.69 -6.86 -0.63
C GLU A 323 2.14 -6.34 -0.65
N LEU A 324 3.15 -7.22 -0.65
CA LEU A 324 4.54 -6.80 -0.80
C LEU A 324 4.78 -6.14 -2.17
N ASP A 325 4.25 -6.71 -3.25
CA ASP A 325 4.30 -6.11 -4.58
C ASP A 325 3.63 -4.74 -4.62
N ARG A 326 2.48 -4.59 -3.95
CA ARG A 326 1.77 -3.32 -3.85
C ARG A 326 2.59 -2.27 -3.11
N LEU A 327 3.21 -2.63 -1.98
CA LEU A 327 4.06 -1.73 -1.19
C LEU A 327 5.32 -1.33 -1.99
N ARG A 328 6.00 -2.27 -2.64
CA ARG A 328 7.17 -2.00 -3.49
C ARG A 328 6.82 -1.10 -4.69
N ARG A 329 5.69 -1.34 -5.35
CA ARG A 329 5.20 -0.44 -6.42
C ARG A 329 4.85 0.95 -5.88
N ALA A 330 4.24 1.03 -4.70
CA ALA A 330 3.92 2.30 -4.04
C ALA A 330 5.17 3.14 -3.72
N ILE A 331 6.29 2.49 -3.38
CA ILE A 331 7.60 3.14 -3.21
C ILE A 331 8.11 3.63 -4.57
N ALA A 332 8.24 2.74 -5.56
CA ALA A 332 8.77 3.07 -6.89
C ALA A 332 7.96 4.19 -7.61
N ASP A 333 6.65 4.23 -7.42
CA ASP A 333 5.79 5.27 -7.99
C ASP A 333 6.05 6.64 -7.37
N ARG A 334 6.44 6.70 -6.10
CA ARG A 334 6.72 7.95 -5.37
C ARG A 334 8.17 8.38 -5.47
N GLU A 335 9.10 7.45 -5.70
CA GLU A 335 10.50 7.77 -5.85
C GLU A 335 10.77 8.71 -7.03
N THR A 336 11.69 9.64 -6.80
CA THR A 336 12.17 10.58 -7.82
C THR A 336 13.68 10.42 -7.96
N ALA A 337 14.10 9.55 -8.87
CA ALA A 337 15.49 9.33 -9.23
C ALA A 337 15.92 10.22 -10.41
N PHE A 338 17.22 10.49 -10.52
CA PHE A 338 17.79 11.14 -11.71
C PHE A 338 17.83 10.19 -12.91
N PHE A 339 17.96 8.88 -12.68
CA PHE A 339 18.03 7.91 -13.76
C PHE A 339 17.18 6.69 -13.41
N ASP A 340 16.29 6.32 -14.33
CA ASP A 340 15.51 5.08 -14.27
C ASP A 340 16.12 4.09 -15.26
N PHE A 341 16.33 2.85 -14.82
CA PHE A 341 17.00 1.81 -15.62
C PHE A 341 15.97 0.86 -16.24
N TYR A 342 15.81 0.95 -17.55
CA TYR A 342 15.02 0.01 -18.35
C TYR A 342 15.97 -0.86 -19.19
N GLY A 343 16.59 -1.85 -18.55
CA GLY A 343 17.71 -2.60 -19.12
C GLY A 343 19.05 -1.85 -18.96
N PRO A 344 20.02 -1.99 -19.88
CA PRO A 344 21.37 -1.43 -19.71
C PRO A 344 21.47 0.08 -19.98
N ILE A 345 20.41 0.73 -20.44
CA ILE A 345 20.42 2.14 -20.82
C ILE A 345 19.71 2.97 -19.74
N PRO A 346 20.40 3.92 -19.07
CA PRO A 346 19.76 4.83 -18.14
C PRO A 346 18.93 5.86 -18.90
N LEU A 347 17.65 5.98 -18.56
CA LEU A 347 16.77 7.05 -19.04
C LEU A 347 16.61 8.14 -17.96
N PRO A 348 16.37 9.42 -18.34
CA PRO A 348 16.11 10.47 -17.37
C PRO A 348 14.88 10.16 -16.51
N GLY A 349 15.07 10.07 -15.19
CA GLY A 349 13.99 9.80 -14.24
C GLY A 349 13.22 11.05 -13.80
N LYS A 350 12.21 10.87 -12.94
CA LYS A 350 11.29 11.94 -12.48
C LYS A 350 11.99 13.14 -11.85
N ARG A 351 13.18 12.98 -11.28
CA ARG A 351 13.94 14.07 -10.64
C ARG A 351 14.43 15.13 -11.63
N TRP A 352 14.53 14.80 -12.92
CA TRP A 352 14.79 15.82 -13.95
C TRP A 352 13.67 16.84 -14.05
N LEU A 353 12.42 16.40 -13.86
CA LEU A 353 11.23 17.26 -13.89
C LEU A 353 11.11 18.15 -12.66
N GLU A 354 12.04 18.06 -11.71
CA GLU A 354 12.05 18.89 -10.50
C GLU A 354 12.99 20.11 -10.62
N MET A 355 13.79 20.16 -11.68
CA MET A 355 14.76 21.23 -11.92
C MET A 355 14.11 22.51 -12.44
N PRO A 356 14.76 23.67 -12.27
CA PRO A 356 14.30 24.92 -12.85
C PRO A 356 13.96 24.75 -14.34
N ILE A 357 12.88 25.39 -14.79
CA ILE A 357 12.30 25.30 -16.14
C ILE A 357 11.61 23.96 -16.44
N LEU A 358 12.24 22.82 -16.13
CA LEU A 358 11.67 21.49 -16.38
C LEU A 358 10.46 21.17 -15.48
N ASP A 359 10.38 21.81 -14.32
CA ASP A 359 9.25 21.76 -13.37
C ASP A 359 7.91 22.21 -13.96
N ALA A 360 7.93 22.98 -15.04
CA ALA A 360 6.72 23.32 -15.78
C ALA A 360 6.14 22.14 -16.59
N PHE A 361 6.95 21.10 -16.87
CA PHE A 361 6.61 19.98 -17.75
C PHE A 361 6.25 18.74 -16.94
N ASN A 362 5.15 18.83 -16.18
CA ASN A 362 4.60 17.73 -15.37
C ASN A 362 5.50 17.29 -14.20
N SER A 363 5.94 18.25 -13.39
CA SER A 363 6.63 17.97 -12.13
C SER A 363 5.80 17.08 -11.20
N PRO A 364 6.45 16.16 -10.45
CA PRO A 364 5.78 15.43 -9.37
C PRO A 364 5.38 16.35 -8.20
N ARG A 365 5.84 17.61 -8.19
CA ARG A 365 5.47 18.64 -7.21
C ARG A 365 4.57 19.67 -7.84
N LYS A 366 3.44 19.95 -7.22
CA LYS A 366 2.47 20.91 -7.75
C LYS A 366 1.71 21.62 -6.65
N VAL A 367 1.43 22.89 -6.90
CA VAL A 367 0.49 23.66 -6.08
C VAL A 367 -0.91 23.07 -6.28
N GLN A 368 -1.54 22.68 -5.18
CA GLN A 368 -2.91 22.18 -5.18
C GLN A 368 -3.85 23.38 -5.09
N ASN A 369 -4.85 23.44 -5.97
CA ASN A 369 -5.83 24.53 -5.98
C ASN A 369 -7.22 23.95 -5.78
N LEU A 370 -7.83 24.24 -4.65
CA LEU A 370 -9.19 23.87 -4.31
C LEU A 370 -10.08 25.12 -4.25
N TRP A 371 -11.36 24.90 -4.53
CA TRP A 371 -12.41 25.92 -4.47
C TRP A 371 -13.62 25.30 -3.81
N SER A 372 -14.15 25.96 -2.79
CA SER A 372 -15.42 25.53 -2.21
C SER A 372 -16.59 25.95 -3.10
N ASP A 373 -17.56 25.06 -3.30
CA ASP A 373 -18.76 25.39 -4.07
C ASP A 373 -19.86 25.96 -3.16
N GLY A 374 -20.48 27.07 -3.55
CA GLY A 374 -21.52 27.75 -2.77
C GLY A 374 -21.09 28.41 -1.44
N LEU A 375 -19.85 28.23 -1.00
CA LEU A 375 -19.31 28.75 0.26
C LEU A 375 -18.39 29.96 0.01
N GLU A 376 -18.99 31.14 -0.10
CA GLU A 376 -18.28 32.39 -0.42
C GLU A 376 -17.76 33.11 0.83
N GLN A 377 -16.79 34.01 0.63
CA GLN A 377 -16.24 34.92 1.64
C GLN A 377 -16.48 36.37 1.19
N ASN A 378 -16.88 37.23 2.11
CA ASN A 378 -17.18 38.63 1.82
C ASN A 378 -15.91 39.48 1.85
N TYR A 379 -15.43 39.95 0.70
CA TYR A 379 -14.41 40.99 0.66
C TYR A 379 -15.07 42.32 0.42
N ASN A 380 -15.18 43.14 1.47
CA ASN A 380 -15.55 44.55 1.41
C ASN A 380 -16.51 44.85 0.25
N PHE A 381 -17.78 44.45 0.41
CA PHE A 381 -18.91 44.66 -0.52
C PHE A 381 -19.09 43.62 -1.64
N LYS A 382 -18.27 42.56 -1.71
CA LYS A 382 -18.48 41.48 -2.68
C LYS A 382 -18.17 40.11 -2.10
N ASN A 383 -19.09 39.17 -2.27
CA ASN A 383 -18.82 37.76 -2.00
C ASN A 383 -17.99 37.16 -3.14
N VAL A 384 -16.92 36.46 -2.77
CA VAL A 384 -16.06 35.73 -3.70
C VAL A 384 -15.94 34.30 -3.23
N ARG A 385 -15.77 33.36 -4.16
CA ARG A 385 -15.50 31.96 -3.80
C ARG A 385 -14.23 31.87 -2.97
N ARG A 386 -14.25 31.04 -1.92
CA ARG A 386 -13.05 30.75 -1.14
C ARG A 386 -12.08 29.95 -2.01
N PHE A 387 -10.84 30.39 -1.98
CA PHE A 387 -9.74 29.78 -2.69
C PHE A 387 -8.79 29.15 -1.69
N ASP A 388 -8.30 27.96 -1.99
CA ASP A 388 -7.55 27.15 -1.02
C ASP A 388 -6.38 26.41 -1.67
N ARG A 389 -5.20 26.55 -1.04
CA ARG A 389 -3.96 25.86 -1.39
C ARG A 389 -3.33 25.19 -0.17
N CYS A 390 -4.05 25.05 0.94
CA CYS A 390 -3.56 24.47 2.18
C CYS A 390 -3.06 23.04 1.97
N THR A 391 -3.76 22.28 1.11
CA THR A 391 -3.34 20.93 0.69
C THR A 391 -1.96 20.92 0.03
N THR A 392 -1.45 22.04 -0.50
CA THR A 392 -0.08 22.11 -1.06
C THR A 392 0.98 21.72 -0.03
N CYS A 393 0.84 22.16 1.22
CA CYS A 393 1.78 21.82 2.30
C CYS A 393 1.27 20.66 3.17
N HIS A 394 -0.04 20.63 3.48
CA HIS A 394 -0.65 19.60 4.33
C HIS A 394 -1.06 18.35 3.51
N GLN A 395 -0.11 17.76 2.78
CA GLN A 395 -0.37 16.63 1.85
C GLN A 395 -0.90 15.36 2.55
N ALA A 396 -0.70 15.23 3.86
CA ALA A 396 -1.07 14.07 4.64
C ALA A 396 -2.52 14.11 5.17
N MET A 397 -3.20 15.26 5.11
CA MET A 397 -4.43 15.50 5.87
C MET A 397 -5.55 14.47 5.62
N GLU A 398 -5.70 13.96 4.39
CA GLU A 398 -6.77 13.02 4.00
C GLU A 398 -6.39 11.55 4.19
N LYS A 399 -5.15 11.26 4.60
CA LYS A 399 -4.63 9.90 4.60
C LYS A 399 -5.18 9.11 5.77
N THR A 400 -5.69 7.92 5.46
CA THR A 400 -6.18 6.97 6.46
C THR A 400 -5.16 5.90 6.77
N LEU A 401 -5.21 5.38 7.99
CA LEU A 401 -4.48 4.19 8.39
C LEU A 401 -4.93 3.02 7.47
N PRO A 402 -4.00 2.22 6.92
CA PRO A 402 -4.35 1.11 6.05
C PRO A 402 -5.39 0.18 6.67
N GLY A 403 -6.35 -0.27 5.86
CA GLY A 403 -7.44 -1.13 6.32
C GLY A 403 -8.57 -0.40 7.05
N THR A 404 -8.43 0.89 7.33
CA THR A 404 -9.46 1.74 7.94
C THR A 404 -9.96 2.81 6.98
N ALA A 405 -11.20 3.25 7.17
CA ALA A 405 -11.82 4.26 6.33
C ALA A 405 -11.72 5.69 6.90
N ASP A 406 -11.47 5.81 8.21
CA ASP A 406 -11.63 7.05 8.97
C ASP A 406 -10.58 7.24 10.09
N LYS A 407 -9.65 6.29 10.29
CA LYS A 407 -8.55 6.50 11.23
C LYS A 407 -7.40 7.25 10.57
N PRO A 408 -6.80 8.26 11.21
CA PRO A 408 -5.69 9.00 10.64
C PRO A 408 -4.48 8.10 10.38
N ALA A 409 -3.83 8.25 9.24
CA ALA A 409 -2.58 7.54 8.93
C ALA A 409 -1.42 8.04 9.79
N TYR A 410 -1.39 9.34 10.06
CA TYR A 410 -0.36 10.03 10.81
C TYR A 410 -1.01 10.89 11.88
N VAL A 411 -0.73 10.60 13.15
CA VAL A 411 -1.28 11.34 14.29
C VAL A 411 -0.39 12.52 14.67
N ASP A 412 -0.98 13.48 15.40
CA ASP A 412 -0.25 14.62 15.97
C ASP A 412 0.82 14.17 16.97
N GLU A 413 1.91 14.92 17.04
CA GLU A 413 3.05 14.52 17.84
C GLU A 413 2.77 14.63 19.35
N SER A 414 3.08 13.58 20.09
CA SER A 414 2.95 13.54 21.54
C SER A 414 4.07 12.74 22.18
N LEU A 415 4.45 13.13 23.41
CA LEU A 415 5.42 12.38 24.20
C LEU A 415 4.72 11.31 25.00
N VAL A 416 5.16 10.06 24.84
CA VAL A 416 4.60 8.90 25.53
C VAL A 416 5.73 8.18 26.26
N THR A 417 5.55 7.93 27.56
CA THR A 417 6.52 7.16 28.36
C THR A 417 6.05 5.73 28.51
N PHE A 418 6.94 4.77 28.27
CA PHE A 418 6.75 3.35 28.44
C PHE A 418 7.68 2.81 29.53
N VAL A 419 7.20 1.84 30.29
CA VAL A 419 7.98 1.05 31.24
C VAL A 419 8.30 -0.29 30.59
N ILE A 420 9.59 -0.61 30.50
CA ILE A 420 10.09 -1.89 30.01
C ILE A 420 10.50 -2.73 31.21
N ASP A 421 10.00 -3.97 31.27
CA ASP A 421 10.35 -4.95 32.30
C ASP A 421 11.14 -6.10 31.68
N PRO A 422 12.48 -6.16 31.87
CA PRO A 422 13.32 -7.22 31.31
C PRO A 422 12.98 -8.63 31.81
N GLU A 423 12.36 -8.77 32.99
CA GLU A 423 11.97 -10.08 33.55
C GLU A 423 10.74 -10.67 32.85
N SER A 424 10.01 -9.86 32.09
CA SER A 424 8.85 -10.29 31.29
C SER A 424 9.21 -10.89 29.94
N ALA A 425 10.51 -11.03 29.63
CA ALA A 425 10.98 -11.66 28.40
C ALA A 425 10.76 -13.17 28.44
N ASP A 426 9.91 -13.69 27.54
CA ASP A 426 9.75 -15.13 27.32
C ASP A 426 11.08 -15.74 26.80
N GLU A 427 11.41 -17.00 27.17
CA GLU A 427 12.64 -17.67 26.70
C GLU A 427 12.71 -17.77 25.17
N ASP A 428 11.55 -17.80 24.49
CA ASP A 428 11.41 -17.83 23.02
C ASP A 428 11.59 -16.43 22.37
N GLY A 429 11.58 -15.35 23.15
CA GLY A 429 11.70 -13.96 22.68
C GLY A 429 13.14 -13.44 22.58
N LYS A 430 14.11 -14.23 23.06
CA LYS A 430 15.54 -13.91 22.91
C LYS A 430 16.03 -14.43 21.58
N ALA A 431 16.32 -13.50 20.67
CA ALA A 431 16.99 -13.71 19.40
C ALA A 431 16.20 -14.53 18.36
N SER A 432 15.21 -13.89 17.72
CA SER A 432 15.02 -14.20 16.31
C SER A 432 16.22 -13.62 15.54
N ASN A 433 16.90 -14.41 14.71
CA ASN A 433 18.02 -13.98 13.86
C ASN A 433 17.62 -12.98 12.75
N VAL A 434 16.46 -12.33 12.89
CA VAL A 434 15.83 -11.41 11.93
C VAL A 434 16.73 -10.21 11.63
N GLY A 435 17.55 -9.75 12.58
CA GLY A 435 18.47 -8.63 12.38
C GLY A 435 19.65 -8.93 11.47
N GLU A 436 20.26 -10.12 11.60
CA GLU A 436 21.33 -10.56 10.71
C GLU A 436 20.81 -10.83 9.28
N ILE A 437 19.57 -11.27 9.14
CA ILE A 437 18.94 -11.60 7.85
C ILE A 437 18.50 -10.33 7.08
N LEU A 438 17.96 -9.31 7.78
CA LEU A 438 17.50 -8.06 7.15
C LEU A 438 18.60 -6.99 7.03
N GLY A 439 19.82 -7.25 7.51
CA GLY A 439 20.93 -6.28 7.49
C GLY A 439 20.69 -5.04 8.37
N LEU A 440 19.79 -5.15 9.34
CA LEU A 440 19.42 -4.07 10.27
C LEU A 440 20.20 -4.25 11.58
N ALA A 441 20.73 -3.16 12.15
CA ALA A 441 21.18 -3.22 13.54
C ALA A 441 19.95 -3.26 14.44
N ILE A 442 19.53 -4.48 14.76
CA ILE A 442 18.45 -4.76 15.69
C ILE A 442 19.04 -4.82 17.10
N ASP A 443 18.41 -4.11 18.03
CA ASP A 443 18.62 -4.36 19.46
C ASP A 443 17.89 -5.66 19.81
N ASN A 444 18.64 -6.77 19.86
CA ASN A 444 18.10 -8.11 20.14
C ASN A 444 17.46 -8.22 21.53
N PHE A 445 17.76 -7.27 22.42
CA PHE A 445 17.20 -7.19 23.75
C PHE A 445 15.76 -6.69 23.75
N LEU A 446 15.52 -5.50 23.18
CA LEU A 446 14.19 -4.89 23.14
C LEU A 446 13.37 -5.41 21.95
N GLY A 447 14.02 -5.92 20.91
CA GLY A 447 13.39 -6.37 19.66
C GLY A 447 13.04 -5.22 18.72
N VAL A 448 13.88 -4.18 18.66
CA VAL A 448 13.68 -3.01 17.77
C VAL A 448 14.79 -2.86 16.76
N GLY A 449 14.43 -2.58 15.51
CA GLY A 449 15.33 -2.04 14.50
C GLY A 449 15.31 -0.52 14.53
N LEU A 450 16.50 0.10 14.55
CA LEU A 450 16.67 1.55 14.55
C LEU A 450 17.25 2.02 13.22
N GLU A 451 16.68 3.11 12.70
CA GLU A 451 17.18 3.76 11.48
C GLU A 451 18.56 4.40 11.68
N ASP A 452 19.36 4.40 10.61
CA ASP A 452 20.65 5.10 10.57
C ASP A 452 20.50 6.61 10.69
N ARG A 453 19.38 7.15 10.17
CA ARG A 453 19.06 8.58 10.15
C ARG A 453 17.58 8.76 10.42
N GLY A 454 17.24 9.70 11.28
CA GLY A 454 15.85 9.95 11.62
C GLY A 454 15.00 10.46 10.44
N LEU A 455 13.69 10.30 10.61
CA LEU A 455 12.67 10.57 9.58
C LEU A 455 12.66 12.05 9.17
N LEU A 456 12.58 12.95 10.15
CA LEU A 456 12.52 14.40 9.97
C LEU A 456 13.86 15.06 10.30
N ASP A 457 14.36 14.81 11.52
CA ASP A 457 15.67 15.28 11.94
C ASP A 457 16.71 14.16 11.81
N HIS A 458 17.91 14.51 11.34
CA HIS A 458 18.98 13.54 11.05
C HIS A 458 19.41 12.73 12.29
N ASP A 459 19.43 13.38 13.46
CA ASP A 459 19.88 12.81 14.73
C ASP A 459 18.77 12.06 15.50
N ASP A 460 17.53 12.03 14.99
CA ASP A 460 16.41 11.34 15.65
C ASP A 460 16.64 9.82 15.64
N VAL A 461 16.34 9.18 16.78
CA VAL A 461 16.42 7.73 16.95
C VAL A 461 15.07 7.12 16.61
N THR A 462 14.79 6.96 15.32
CA THR A 462 13.50 6.44 14.84
C THR A 462 13.47 4.92 14.77
N ILE A 463 12.40 4.31 15.24
CA ILE A 463 12.16 2.86 15.17
C ILE A 463 11.68 2.49 13.75
N SER A 464 12.45 1.70 13.01
CA SER A 464 12.11 1.21 11.68
C SER A 464 11.42 -0.15 11.68
N PHE A 465 11.68 -0.95 12.72
CA PHE A 465 11.18 -2.30 12.81
C PHE A 465 10.93 -2.70 14.27
N ILE A 466 9.87 -3.46 14.52
CA ILE A 466 9.58 -4.10 15.79
C ILE A 466 9.39 -5.59 15.55
N VAL A 467 10.11 -6.40 16.31
CA VAL A 467 9.94 -7.86 16.32
C VAL A 467 8.61 -8.18 17.02
N PRO A 468 7.72 -8.97 16.39
CA PRO A 468 6.48 -9.42 17.03
C PRO A 468 6.76 -10.10 18.38
N ASP A 469 5.87 -9.89 19.36
CA ASP A 469 5.94 -10.45 20.72
C ASP A 469 7.20 -10.11 21.55
N SER A 470 8.04 -9.19 21.07
CA SER A 470 9.20 -8.68 21.79
C SER A 470 8.84 -7.81 23.02
N LEU A 471 9.85 -7.47 23.82
CA LEU A 471 9.71 -6.53 24.94
C LEU A 471 9.20 -5.15 24.46
N ALA A 472 9.65 -4.66 23.31
CA ALA A 472 9.13 -3.44 22.68
C ALA A 472 7.64 -3.54 22.38
N ALA A 473 7.22 -4.63 21.75
CA ALA A 473 5.81 -4.85 21.38
C ALA A 473 4.91 -4.97 22.61
N LYS A 474 5.43 -5.54 23.71
CA LYS A 474 4.70 -5.74 24.98
C LYS A 474 4.86 -4.58 25.98
N ALA A 475 5.59 -3.51 25.61
CA ALA A 475 5.89 -2.39 26.48
C ALA A 475 4.62 -1.75 27.05
N ARG A 476 4.60 -1.49 28.36
CA ARG A 476 3.43 -0.89 29.00
C ARG A 476 3.59 0.60 29.08
N GLN A 477 2.61 1.33 28.53
CA GLN A 477 2.57 2.78 28.70
C GLN A 477 2.50 3.11 30.20
N LYS A 478 3.41 3.95 30.68
CA LYS A 478 3.31 4.54 32.01
C LYS A 478 2.03 5.40 31.98
N PRO A 479 1.05 5.14 32.87
CA PRO A 479 -0.15 5.97 32.92
C PRO A 479 0.30 7.41 33.03
N GLU A 480 -0.08 8.22 32.05
CA GLU A 480 0.15 9.64 32.13
C GLU A 480 -0.57 10.09 33.42
N VAL A 481 0.16 10.73 34.34
CA VAL A 481 -0.49 11.54 35.37
C VAL A 481 -1.02 12.77 34.63
N SER A 482 -2.04 12.55 33.79
CA SER A 482 -2.96 13.60 33.42
C SER A 482 -3.50 14.11 34.74
N GLY A 483 -3.43 15.42 34.94
CA GLY A 483 -4.16 16.03 36.04
C GLY A 483 -5.60 15.55 35.96
N ASP A 484 -5.99 14.77 36.96
CA ASP A 484 -7.37 14.42 37.32
C ASP A 484 -8.23 13.69 36.27
N THR A 485 -8.01 12.39 36.08
CA THR A 485 -8.99 11.48 35.45
C THR A 485 -9.76 10.59 36.43
N ASN A 486 -9.63 10.78 37.74
CA ASN A 486 -10.46 10.14 38.76
C ASN A 486 -11.14 11.16 39.70
N LEU A 487 -11.74 12.20 39.13
CA LEU A 487 -12.62 13.07 39.92
C LEU A 487 -13.98 12.41 40.07
N THR A 488 -14.34 12.05 41.29
CA THR A 488 -15.73 11.73 41.63
C THR A 488 -16.65 12.89 41.26
N ALA A 489 -17.95 12.65 41.04
CA ALA A 489 -18.92 13.71 40.67
C ALA A 489 -18.88 14.94 41.60
N THR A 490 -18.48 14.74 42.86
CA THR A 490 -18.26 15.80 43.85
C THR A 490 -17.02 16.64 43.55
N GLN A 491 -15.91 16.02 43.14
CA GLN A 491 -14.67 16.72 42.83
C GLN A 491 -14.71 17.39 41.44
N LEU A 492 -15.48 16.85 40.49
CA LEU A 492 -15.80 17.52 39.22
C LEU A 492 -16.63 18.80 39.46
N ARG A 493 -17.52 18.76 40.46
CA ARG A 493 -18.28 19.93 40.88
C ARG A 493 -17.39 20.97 41.53
N GLU A 494 -16.38 20.58 42.30
CA GLU A 494 -15.44 21.50 42.97
C GLU A 494 -14.40 22.09 41.99
N SER A 495 -13.96 21.33 40.98
CA SER A 495 -13.04 21.82 39.94
C SER A 495 -13.69 22.87 39.02
N LEU A 496 -15.01 22.77 38.79
CA LEU A 496 -15.79 23.78 38.07
C LEU A 496 -15.87 25.14 38.80
N PHE A 497 -15.55 25.21 40.10
CA PHE A 497 -15.55 26.43 40.89
C PHE A 497 -14.14 26.95 41.24
N ASN A 498 -13.08 26.29 40.76
CA ASN A 498 -11.70 26.72 41.02
C ASN A 498 -11.10 27.40 39.77
N PRO A 499 -10.93 28.74 39.77
CA PRO A 499 -10.47 29.49 38.59
C PRO A 499 -9.00 29.25 38.20
N ASN A 500 -8.28 28.38 38.92
CA ASN A 500 -6.85 28.11 38.72
C ASN A 500 -6.53 26.71 38.17
N ILE A 501 -7.51 25.95 37.67
CA ILE A 501 -7.22 24.72 36.93
C ILE A 501 -7.21 25.06 35.44
N ASN A 502 -6.03 25.06 34.84
CA ASN A 502 -5.83 25.17 33.40
C ASN A 502 -6.63 24.06 32.70
N ALA A 503 -7.76 24.43 32.11
CA ALA A 503 -8.60 23.56 31.28
C ALA A 503 -7.92 23.30 29.92
N PHE A 504 -6.75 22.64 29.93
CA PHE A 504 -5.95 22.38 28.72
C PHE A 504 -5.49 20.91 28.58
N SER A 505 -6.16 19.96 29.23
CA SER A 505 -5.83 18.53 29.08
C SER A 505 -7.03 17.61 28.82
N ALA A 506 -8.17 18.16 28.41
CA ALA A 506 -9.31 17.36 28.00
C ALA A 506 -9.76 17.84 26.62
N VAL A 507 -9.03 17.40 25.59
CA VAL A 507 -9.46 16.98 24.23
C VAL A 507 -8.16 16.81 23.43
N THR A 508 -7.38 15.79 23.78
CA THR A 508 -6.49 15.09 22.84
C THR A 508 -7.05 13.68 22.68
N ALA A 509 -8.26 13.61 22.14
CA ALA A 509 -8.76 12.39 21.53
C ALA A 509 -8.21 12.32 20.10
N SER A 510 -6.89 12.19 19.98
CA SER A 510 -6.32 11.37 18.91
C SER A 510 -6.18 9.98 19.52
N SER A 511 -6.95 9.04 18.97
CA SER A 511 -7.20 7.72 19.55
C SER A 511 -6.00 6.75 19.45
N GLU A 512 -4.84 7.14 19.97
CA GLU A 512 -3.66 6.26 20.12
C GLU A 512 -2.94 6.38 21.49
N VAL A 513 -3.38 7.29 22.37
CA VAL A 513 -2.96 7.30 23.78
C VAL A 513 -3.62 6.10 24.47
N GLY A 514 -3.00 4.92 24.35
CA GLY A 514 -3.52 3.66 24.85
C GLY A 514 -3.17 2.42 24.02
N VAL A 515 -2.49 2.56 22.87
CA VAL A 515 -1.93 1.40 22.15
C VAL A 515 -0.74 0.85 22.96
N PRO A 516 -0.82 -0.39 23.48
CA PRO A 516 0.30 -0.99 24.19
C PRO A 516 1.46 -1.21 23.22
N GLY A 517 2.68 -1.10 23.72
CA GLY A 517 3.89 -1.29 22.93
C GLY A 517 4.44 -0.02 22.28
N LEU A 518 5.73 -0.10 21.96
CA LEU A 518 6.36 0.80 21.00
C LEU A 518 5.82 0.51 19.60
N LEU A 519 5.82 1.51 18.73
CA LEU A 519 5.35 1.40 17.34
C LEU A 519 6.45 1.80 16.35
N VAL A 520 6.36 1.26 15.14
CA VAL A 520 7.18 1.72 14.01
C VAL A 520 6.91 3.20 13.76
N GLY A 521 7.98 3.98 13.60
CA GLY A 521 7.92 5.44 13.46
C GLY A 521 8.03 6.21 14.79
N ASP A 522 7.94 5.56 15.95
CA ASP A 522 8.23 6.21 17.24
C ASP A 522 9.69 6.69 17.26
N VAL A 523 9.93 7.88 17.82
CA VAL A 523 11.28 8.44 18.00
C VAL A 523 11.67 8.37 19.48
N ILE A 524 12.73 7.65 19.81
CA ILE A 524 13.24 7.56 21.19
C ILE A 524 13.89 8.88 21.58
N GLU A 525 13.22 9.68 22.41
CA GLU A 525 13.76 10.93 22.92
C GLU A 525 14.57 10.75 24.19
N ARG A 526 14.10 9.88 25.10
CA ARG A 526 14.75 9.69 26.41
C ARG A 526 14.76 8.24 26.84
N ILE A 527 15.83 7.87 27.55
CA ILE A 527 15.96 6.59 28.26
C ILE A 527 16.33 6.89 29.70
N ASP A 528 15.50 6.48 30.66
CA ASP A 528 15.57 6.85 32.08
C ASP A 528 15.63 8.38 32.33
N GLY A 529 14.93 9.15 31.49
CA GLY A 529 14.90 10.61 31.55
C GLY A 529 16.08 11.30 30.86
N ASP A 530 17.16 10.59 30.57
CA ASP A 530 18.32 11.11 29.85
C ASP A 530 18.00 11.28 28.36
N PRO A 531 18.25 12.45 27.76
CA PRO A 531 18.01 12.67 26.33
C PRO A 531 19.00 11.85 25.49
N ILE A 532 18.47 11.17 24.48
CA ILE A 532 19.23 10.37 23.54
C ILE A 532 19.14 10.98 22.14
N ARG A 533 20.28 11.04 21.45
CA ARG A 533 20.40 11.45 20.05
C ARG A 533 21.42 10.57 19.38
N GLY A 534 21.14 10.18 18.14
CA GLY A 534 21.94 9.27 17.36
C GLY A 534 21.77 7.81 17.76
N ARG A 535 21.65 6.96 16.73
CA ARG A 535 21.42 5.51 16.84
C ARG A 535 22.44 4.79 17.74
N ASP A 536 23.72 5.00 17.49
CA ASP A 536 24.79 4.26 18.21
C ASP A 536 24.73 4.48 19.73
N ARG A 537 24.37 5.71 20.14
CA ARG A 537 24.23 6.06 21.55
C ARG A 537 23.01 5.39 22.18
N ALA A 538 21.90 5.29 21.43
CA ALA A 538 20.71 4.58 21.87
C ALA A 538 21.01 3.10 22.08
N ILE A 539 21.63 2.44 21.10
CA ILE A 539 22.00 1.02 21.17
C ILE A 539 22.93 0.77 22.37
N PHE A 540 23.98 1.58 22.53
CA PHE A 540 24.89 1.45 23.66
C PHE A 540 24.17 1.57 25.02
N ARG A 541 23.20 2.49 25.13
CA ARG A 541 22.43 2.69 26.36
C ARG A 541 21.49 1.51 26.63
N LEU A 542 20.83 0.96 25.61
CA LEU A 542 19.97 -0.20 25.72
C LEU A 542 20.74 -1.45 26.15
N GLN A 543 21.91 -1.71 25.55
CA GLN A 543 22.81 -2.82 25.95
C GLN A 543 23.35 -2.70 27.38
N GLU A 544 23.52 -1.47 27.88
CA GLU A 544 23.88 -1.25 29.28
C GLU A 544 22.72 -1.59 30.22
N LEU A 545 21.48 -1.24 29.85
CA LEU A 545 20.29 -1.55 30.64
C LEU A 545 19.95 -3.04 30.64
N GLU A 546 20.14 -3.72 29.51
CA GLU A 546 20.07 -5.19 29.41
C GLU A 546 20.96 -5.86 30.45
N ARG A 547 22.24 -5.44 30.52
CA ARG A 547 23.21 -6.00 31.47
C ARG A 547 22.84 -5.75 32.93
N GLN A 548 22.10 -4.68 33.19
CA GLN A 548 21.61 -4.36 34.54
C GLN A 548 20.38 -5.17 34.92
N GLY A 549 19.56 -5.59 33.95
CA GLY A 549 18.39 -6.45 34.16
C GLY A 549 17.29 -5.83 35.03
N LYS A 550 17.22 -4.50 35.13
CA LYS A 550 16.22 -3.78 35.93
C LYS A 550 15.18 -3.12 35.03
N PRO A 551 13.93 -2.95 35.50
CA PRO A 551 12.94 -2.15 34.79
C PRO A 551 13.43 -0.71 34.55
N PHE A 552 13.15 -0.19 33.37
CA PHE A 552 13.59 1.15 32.94
C PHE A 552 12.51 1.86 32.12
N GLU A 553 12.65 3.17 31.95
CA GLU A 553 11.67 4.01 31.25
C GLU A 553 12.19 4.46 29.88
N ILE A 554 11.37 4.33 28.84
CA ILE A 554 11.64 4.92 27.52
C ILE A 554 10.56 5.97 27.25
N THR A 555 10.96 7.20 26.94
CA THR A 555 10.05 8.21 26.43
C THR A 555 10.25 8.36 24.94
N VAL A 556 9.17 8.17 24.18
CA VAL A 556 9.14 8.33 22.74
C VAL A 556 8.28 9.51 22.32
N ARG A 557 8.65 10.15 21.22
CA ARG A 557 7.78 11.04 20.47
C ARG A 557 7.05 10.21 19.42
N ARG A 558 5.73 10.09 19.58
CA ARG A 558 4.83 9.36 18.69
C ARG A 558 4.10 10.34 17.79
N GLY A 559 3.93 10.01 16.52
CA GLY A 559 3.28 10.86 15.53
C GLY A 559 4.24 11.78 14.77
N LEU A 560 3.69 12.74 14.05
CA LEU A 560 4.44 13.70 13.25
C LEU A 560 4.05 15.14 13.65
N PRO A 561 4.94 16.13 13.47
CA PRO A 561 4.58 17.52 13.59
C PRO A 561 3.76 17.98 12.37
N GLU A 562 2.98 19.04 12.57
CA GLU A 562 2.38 19.81 11.48
C GLU A 562 3.47 20.30 10.48
N PRO A 563 3.24 20.23 9.15
CA PRO A 563 1.99 19.90 8.45
C PRO A 563 1.89 18.44 7.96
N PHE A 564 2.65 17.50 8.54
CA PHE A 564 2.78 16.12 8.03
C PHE A 564 1.75 15.14 8.61
N VAL A 565 0.78 15.65 9.37
CA VAL A 565 -0.25 14.84 10.03
C VAL A 565 -1.49 14.66 9.17
N SER A 566 -2.22 13.58 9.44
CA SER A 566 -3.59 13.39 8.97
C SER A 566 -4.57 14.18 9.84
N HIS A 567 -5.74 14.50 9.30
CA HIS A 567 -6.78 15.14 10.08
C HIS A 567 -7.23 14.20 11.23
N PRO A 568 -7.35 14.67 12.48
CA PRO A 568 -7.62 13.80 13.63
C PRO A 568 -9.00 13.12 13.59
N ARG A 569 -9.97 13.74 12.90
CA ARG A 569 -11.34 13.26 12.74
C ARG A 569 -11.72 13.11 11.26
N LEU A 570 -11.20 12.10 10.57
CA LEU A 570 -11.49 11.84 9.14
C LEU A 570 -12.93 11.36 8.90
N ASP A 571 -13.60 10.86 9.95
CA ASP A 571 -15.02 10.54 9.98
C ASP A 571 -15.90 11.80 9.84
N LEU A 572 -15.40 12.95 10.30
CA LEU A 572 -16.10 14.23 10.29
C LEU A 572 -15.61 15.19 9.21
N TYR A 573 -14.32 15.19 8.89
CA TYR A 573 -13.69 16.19 8.02
C TYR A 573 -12.74 15.58 7.01
N VAL A 574 -12.64 16.22 5.85
CA VAL A 574 -11.71 16.01 4.72
C VAL A 574 -11.71 14.61 4.07
N GLY A 575 -12.00 13.54 4.81
CA GLY A 575 -12.08 12.17 4.34
C GLY A 575 -13.20 11.94 3.34
N SER A 576 -13.07 10.88 2.53
CA SER A 576 -14.00 10.56 1.44
C SER A 576 -15.41 10.17 1.92
N LEU A 577 -15.52 9.65 3.15
CA LEU A 577 -16.78 9.29 3.81
C LEU A 577 -17.30 10.38 4.76
N SER A 578 -16.53 11.45 4.95
CA SER A 578 -16.91 12.54 5.85
C SER A 578 -18.06 13.37 5.25
N PRO A 579 -18.92 13.96 6.12
CA PRO A 579 -19.91 14.94 5.68
C PRO A 579 -19.27 16.25 5.17
N HIS A 580 -18.01 16.53 5.52
CA HIS A 580 -17.23 17.71 5.13
C HIS A 580 -16.01 17.32 4.27
N LYS A 581 -16.24 16.73 3.09
CA LYS A 581 -15.18 16.32 2.17
C LYS A 581 -14.34 17.52 1.73
N VAL A 582 -13.03 17.33 1.58
CA VAL A 582 -12.13 18.43 1.21
C VAL A 582 -12.47 19.04 -0.15
N ALA A 583 -12.98 18.22 -1.08
CA ALA A 583 -13.30 18.65 -2.45
C ALA A 583 -14.49 19.62 -2.48
N ASP A 584 -15.39 19.52 -1.50
CA ASP A 584 -16.62 20.33 -1.43
C ASP A 584 -16.42 21.56 -0.53
N PHE A 585 -15.75 21.37 0.62
CA PHE A 585 -15.63 22.38 1.66
C PHE A 585 -14.30 23.14 1.62
N ALA A 586 -13.23 22.54 1.11
CA ALA A 586 -11.85 23.00 1.29
C ALA A 586 -11.48 23.21 2.78
N CYS A 587 -10.30 23.78 3.08
CA CYS A 587 -9.80 24.00 4.44
C CYS A 587 -10.18 25.39 4.98
N THR A 588 -10.12 26.42 4.12
CA THR A 588 -10.35 27.82 4.51
C THR A 588 -11.76 28.11 5.03
N ILE A 589 -12.77 27.29 4.74
CA ILE A 589 -14.11 27.47 5.32
C ILE A 589 -14.12 27.30 6.83
N CYS A 590 -13.37 26.32 7.34
CA CYS A 590 -13.24 26.05 8.77
C CYS A 590 -12.11 26.90 9.35
N HIS A 591 -10.94 26.88 8.72
CA HIS A 591 -9.73 27.47 9.31
C HIS A 591 -9.59 28.98 9.09
N GLU A 592 -10.31 29.58 8.13
CA GLU A 592 -10.00 30.90 7.57
C GLU A 592 -8.57 30.95 6.99
N GLY A 593 -7.95 32.12 6.93
CA GLY A 593 -6.60 32.31 6.38
C GLY A 593 -6.57 32.77 4.94
N GLN A 594 -5.34 32.95 4.44
CA GLN A 594 -5.07 33.34 3.07
C GLN A 594 -4.82 32.09 2.21
N GLY A 595 -5.89 31.45 1.75
CA GLY A 595 -5.77 30.21 0.99
C GLY A 595 -5.06 30.33 -0.37
N SER A 596 -4.79 31.54 -0.88
CA SER A 596 -3.94 31.72 -2.07
C SER A 596 -2.44 31.64 -1.82
N ALA A 597 -2.02 31.74 -0.55
CA ALA A 597 -0.62 31.72 -0.17
C ALA A 597 -0.03 30.31 -0.30
N THR A 598 1.24 30.25 -0.69
CA THR A 598 2.04 29.02 -0.75
C THR A 598 3.21 29.06 0.23
N ASP A 599 3.29 30.11 1.04
CA ASP A 599 4.39 30.36 1.97
C ASP A 599 3.79 30.52 3.37
N PHE A 600 4.46 30.00 4.39
CA PHE A 600 3.92 29.91 5.75
C PHE A 600 3.50 31.28 6.30
N LYS A 601 4.39 32.27 6.13
CA LYS A 601 4.21 33.64 6.61
C LYS A 601 3.05 34.40 5.94
N TRP A 602 2.63 33.99 4.75
CA TRP A 602 1.56 34.65 3.99
C TRP A 602 0.22 33.96 4.15
N ALA A 603 0.18 32.67 4.52
CA ALA A 603 -1.06 31.93 4.76
C ALA A 603 -1.90 32.48 5.93
N SER A 604 -1.33 33.42 6.70
CA SER A 604 -1.99 34.07 7.84
C SER A 604 -2.36 33.09 8.95
N HIS A 605 -1.47 32.13 9.23
CA HIS A 605 -1.56 31.28 10.43
C HIS A 605 -1.54 32.16 11.69
N THR A 606 -2.38 31.85 12.68
CA THR A 606 -2.41 32.60 13.94
C THR A 606 -1.92 31.71 15.09
N PRO A 607 -0.92 32.15 15.87
CA PRO A 607 -0.39 31.38 16.98
C PRO A 607 -1.40 31.26 18.14
N ASN A 608 -1.32 30.16 18.88
CA ASN A 608 -2.09 29.89 20.08
C ASN A 608 -1.67 30.76 21.28
N ASP A 609 -0.40 31.12 21.37
CA ASP A 609 0.13 31.91 22.49
C ASP A 609 1.36 32.74 22.08
N GLU A 610 1.82 33.59 22.99
CA GLU A 610 2.96 34.49 22.76
C GLU A 610 4.29 33.72 22.61
N ARG A 611 4.41 32.50 23.17
CA ARG A 611 5.62 31.67 22.99
C ARG A 611 5.68 31.14 21.57
N GLN A 612 4.60 30.54 21.08
CA GLN A 612 4.49 30.05 19.71
C GLN A 612 4.66 31.19 18.70
N LYS A 613 4.12 32.38 19.00
CA LYS A 613 4.32 33.57 18.18
C LYS A 613 5.81 33.92 18.02
N LYS A 614 6.58 33.94 19.12
CA LYS A 614 8.02 34.22 19.07
C LYS A 614 8.78 33.14 18.31
N GLU A 615 8.47 31.88 18.60
CA GLU A 615 9.05 30.73 17.92
C GLU A 615 8.81 30.79 16.40
N TRP A 616 7.57 31.07 15.99
CA TRP A 616 7.21 31.17 14.58
C TRP A 616 7.84 32.39 13.89
N ALA A 617 7.99 33.51 14.61
CA ALA A 617 8.67 34.69 14.08
C ALA A 617 10.15 34.39 13.80
N GLU A 618 10.82 33.64 14.69
CA GLU A 618 12.22 33.25 14.55
C GLU A 618 12.42 32.16 13.49
N LYS A 619 11.63 31.09 13.54
CA LYS A 619 11.81 29.88 12.71
C LYS A 619 11.23 30.01 11.30
N TYR A 620 10.08 30.66 11.18
CA TYR A 620 9.30 30.72 9.93
C TYR A 620 9.11 32.13 9.40
N GLY A 621 9.70 33.14 10.04
CA GLY A 621 9.54 34.55 9.64
C GLY A 621 8.09 35.04 9.76
N TRP A 622 7.33 34.48 10.71
CA TRP A 622 5.95 34.85 10.94
C TRP A 622 5.79 36.34 11.27
N PHE A 623 4.73 36.93 10.71
CA PHE A 623 4.29 38.29 11.04
C PHE A 623 2.77 38.37 10.97
N ASP A 624 2.20 39.35 11.66
CA ASP A 624 0.76 39.66 11.56
C ASP A 624 0.46 40.41 10.26
N ASN A 625 -0.23 39.75 9.34
CA ASN A 625 -0.56 40.32 8.03
C ASN A 625 -1.79 41.23 8.13
N HIS A 626 -1.55 42.51 8.42
CA HIS A 626 -2.59 43.54 8.57
C HIS A 626 -3.41 43.79 7.29
N HIS A 627 -2.96 43.29 6.13
CA HIS A 627 -3.70 43.42 4.86
C HIS A 627 -4.70 42.29 4.63
N TRP A 628 -4.67 41.23 5.45
CA TRP A 628 -5.57 40.10 5.33
C TRP A 628 -6.60 40.12 6.45
N ILE A 629 -7.85 40.42 6.10
CA ILE A 629 -8.93 40.64 7.07
C ILE A 629 -9.52 39.34 7.67
N TYR A 630 -9.10 38.17 7.18
CA TYR A 630 -9.54 36.85 7.63
C TYR A 630 -8.33 35.96 7.99
N PRO A 631 -7.56 36.30 9.03
CA PRO A 631 -6.46 35.43 9.49
C PRO A 631 -7.03 34.07 9.92
N MET A 632 -6.19 33.02 9.89
CA MET A 632 -6.61 31.71 10.35
C MET A 632 -6.99 31.76 11.82
N SER A 633 -8.02 31.02 12.21
CA SER A 633 -8.35 30.89 13.63
C SER A 633 -7.23 30.14 14.36
N PRO A 634 -6.77 30.63 15.54
CA PRO A 634 -5.90 29.83 16.39
C PRO A 634 -6.55 28.47 16.69
N GLN A 635 -5.76 27.42 16.78
CA GLN A 635 -6.24 26.05 17.02
C GLN A 635 -7.22 25.98 18.21
N ARG A 636 -6.93 26.69 19.31
CA ARG A 636 -7.80 26.74 20.50
C ARG A 636 -9.22 27.31 20.27
N PHE A 637 -9.44 27.96 19.13
CA PHE A 637 -10.72 28.56 18.75
C PHE A 637 -11.30 27.95 17.47
N ILE A 638 -10.70 26.88 16.92
CA ILE A 638 -11.12 26.36 15.62
C ILE A 638 -12.58 25.91 15.61
N GLU A 639 -13.04 25.27 16.69
CA GLU A 639 -14.42 24.80 16.82
C GLU A 639 -15.47 25.92 16.79
N SER A 640 -15.09 27.17 17.11
CA SER A 640 -16.02 28.30 17.01
C SER A 640 -16.53 28.52 15.59
N THR A 641 -15.78 28.05 14.59
CA THR A 641 -16.14 28.21 13.17
C THR A 641 -17.23 27.23 12.72
N CYS A 642 -17.54 26.20 13.50
CA CYS A 642 -18.68 25.31 13.23
C CYS A 642 -20.02 26.07 13.21
N LEU A 643 -20.12 27.15 14.00
CA LEU A 643 -21.31 28.02 14.07
C LEU A 643 -21.61 28.78 12.77
N LYS A 644 -20.71 28.76 11.78
CA LYS A 644 -20.99 29.34 10.45
C LYS A 644 -22.13 28.63 9.73
N CYS A 645 -22.33 27.34 10.03
CA CYS A 645 -23.37 26.51 9.44
C CYS A 645 -24.28 25.91 10.52
N HIS A 646 -23.70 25.49 11.65
CA HIS A 646 -24.40 24.79 12.72
C HIS A 646 -24.91 25.76 13.80
N HIS A 647 -25.94 26.53 13.48
CA HIS A 647 -26.46 27.60 14.33
C HIS A 647 -27.18 27.08 15.59
N ASP A 648 -27.79 25.89 15.53
CA ASP A 648 -28.62 25.37 16.61
C ASP A 648 -27.83 24.67 17.73
N VAL A 649 -26.50 24.46 17.56
CA VAL A 649 -25.48 23.87 18.47
C VAL A 649 -25.79 22.49 19.08
N VAL A 650 -27.04 22.21 19.43
CA VAL A 650 -27.56 20.93 19.92
C VAL A 650 -27.30 19.80 18.93
N GLU A 651 -27.24 20.10 17.64
CA GLU A 651 -26.87 19.11 16.61
C GLU A 651 -25.40 18.67 16.67
N LEU A 652 -24.55 19.40 17.41
CA LEU A 652 -23.14 19.06 17.65
C LEU A 652 -22.96 18.27 18.96
N GLU A 653 -24.05 17.95 19.67
CA GLU A 653 -23.99 17.06 20.82
C GLU A 653 -23.74 15.59 20.39
N PRO A 654 -23.31 14.72 21.33
CA PRO A 654 -23.13 13.30 21.05
C PRO A 654 -24.37 12.66 20.45
N SER A 655 -24.18 11.83 19.42
CA SER A 655 -25.26 11.12 18.72
C SER A 655 -24.87 9.65 18.49
N GLU A 656 -25.83 8.82 18.05
CA GLU A 656 -25.53 7.43 17.67
C GLU A 656 -24.48 7.33 16.55
N ARG A 657 -24.50 8.29 15.61
CA ARG A 657 -23.54 8.36 14.51
C ARG A 657 -22.18 8.88 14.97
N PHE A 658 -22.16 9.85 15.88
CA PHE A 658 -20.95 10.46 16.42
C PHE A 658 -21.00 10.42 17.95
N PRO A 659 -20.55 9.30 18.56
CA PRO A 659 -20.55 9.15 20.02
C PRO A 659 -19.66 10.19 20.71
N GLU A 660 -18.54 10.54 20.07
CA GLU A 660 -17.76 11.72 20.43
C GLU A 660 -18.36 12.95 19.76
N PRO A 661 -18.67 14.02 20.52
CA PRO A 661 -19.29 15.22 19.96
C PRO A 661 -18.37 15.82 18.88
N PRO A 662 -18.91 16.26 17.73
CA PRO A 662 -18.10 16.89 16.68
C PRO A 662 -17.32 18.13 17.11
N ALA A 663 -17.86 18.91 18.06
CA ALA A 663 -17.24 20.13 18.58
C ALA A 663 -17.34 20.17 20.13
N PRO A 664 -16.52 19.39 20.85
CA PRO A 664 -16.62 19.23 22.31
C PRO A 664 -16.42 20.55 23.07
N THR A 665 -15.46 21.37 22.66
CA THR A 665 -15.14 22.64 23.31
C THR A 665 -16.27 23.65 23.10
N LEU A 666 -16.80 23.73 21.87
CA LEU A 666 -17.91 24.61 21.53
C LEU A 666 -19.18 24.23 22.30
N THR A 667 -19.56 22.94 22.26
CA THR A 667 -20.75 22.43 22.94
C THR A 667 -20.64 22.59 24.46
N HIS A 668 -19.45 22.38 25.03
CA HIS A 668 -19.18 22.65 26.43
C HIS A 668 -19.43 24.12 26.78
N GLY A 669 -18.85 25.06 26.00
CA GLY A 669 -19.05 26.49 26.19
C GLY A 669 -20.53 26.91 26.12
N TYR A 670 -21.25 26.39 25.12
CA TYR A 670 -22.69 26.60 24.97
C TYR A 670 -23.47 26.12 26.21
N ASN A 671 -23.16 24.91 26.69
CA ASN A 671 -23.81 24.33 27.86
C ASN A 671 -23.49 25.09 29.15
N VAL A 672 -22.28 25.66 29.29
CA VAL A 672 -21.91 26.52 30.43
C VAL A 672 -22.75 27.80 30.44
N ILE A 673 -22.84 28.51 29.31
CA ILE A 673 -23.66 29.73 29.17
C ILE A 673 -25.12 29.44 29.52
N ARG A 674 -25.66 28.35 28.97
CA ARG A 674 -27.04 27.91 29.22
C ARG A 674 -27.28 27.56 30.69
N LYS A 675 -26.38 26.79 31.30
CA LYS A 675 -26.50 26.31 32.68
C LYS A 675 -26.49 27.44 33.70
N TYR A 676 -25.64 28.45 33.50
CA TYR A 676 -25.51 29.58 34.43
C TYR A 676 -26.41 30.77 34.08
N GLY A 677 -27.12 30.72 32.96
CA GLY A 677 -28.07 31.78 32.57
C GLY A 677 -27.40 33.12 32.28
N CYS A 678 -26.16 33.12 31.74
CA CYS A 678 -25.40 34.34 31.49
C CYS A 678 -26.16 35.34 30.59
N TYR A 679 -26.93 34.81 29.65
CA TYR A 679 -27.81 35.56 28.74
C TYR A 679 -28.94 36.32 29.46
N GLY A 680 -29.25 35.98 30.72
CA GLY A 680 -30.23 36.72 31.52
C GLY A 680 -29.73 38.08 32.01
N CYS A 681 -28.41 38.31 32.02
CA CYS A 681 -27.78 39.59 32.42
C CYS A 681 -26.95 40.23 31.32
N HIS A 682 -26.43 39.44 30.37
CA HIS A 682 -25.61 39.91 29.26
C HIS A 682 -26.34 39.67 27.93
N GLU A 683 -26.30 40.67 27.04
CA GLU A 683 -26.72 40.48 25.67
C GLU A 683 -25.72 39.55 24.97
N VAL A 684 -26.20 38.36 24.57
CA VAL A 684 -25.40 37.33 23.92
C VAL A 684 -26.13 36.95 22.63
N ASN A 685 -25.59 37.38 21.49
CA ASN A 685 -26.13 37.06 20.17
C ASN A 685 -26.37 35.54 20.04
N GLY A 686 -27.59 35.15 19.66
CA GLY A 686 -28.01 33.74 19.57
C GLY A 686 -28.75 33.21 20.81
N TYR A 687 -28.90 34.03 21.85
CA TYR A 687 -29.77 33.78 23.02
C TYR A 687 -30.85 34.85 23.18
N ASP A 688 -31.12 35.60 22.11
CA ASP A 688 -32.12 36.67 22.08
C ASP A 688 -33.53 36.04 22.10
N GLY A 689 -34.20 36.14 23.26
CA GLY A 689 -35.55 35.63 23.50
C GLY A 689 -36.40 36.61 24.27
#